data_AF-A0A6N8W890-F1
#
_entry.id   AF-A0A6N8W890-F1
#
_cell.length_a   1.000
_cell.length_b   1.000
_cell.length_c   1.000
_cell.angle_alpha   90.00
_cell.angle_beta   90.00
_cell.angle_gamma   90.00
#
_symmetry.space_group_name_H-M   'P 1'
#
loop_
_entity.id
_entity.type
_entity.pdbx_description
1 polymer ?
#
loop_
_entity_poly.entity_id
_entity_poly.type
_entity_poly.pdbx_seq_one_letter_code
_entity_poly.pdbx_strand_id
1 'polypeptide(L)'
;MTDELTDQLALAGLIHDIGKFMLRAAVSGNFTWDMETQGDFGYRHATLSAAFAEQYIPEPWRSNVKNLAGNHHRPQSREDQIVALADMLSAGERNDGTEDENPRVQHPQQLLSIFSVLEADGIRQSESERRYLPLRPLAVERNVLFPQKEAEDEEGWHAYAKLWESFERDLKRLKAAHDADPDLPSYLESLLLLMQRYLWCVPSACYRNLPDISLYDHGRTTAALAAVLNRAEVDEVTLTRWRNNPEAVDDNLALLVGGDISGVQDFIYTITARGATPTLRGRSFYMQMLTDALARYLLRRLELPVTNLIYAGGGSFFLLARPGDAKRLPGIQREISRVLLRQHGGDLYAALAGVPVAGREFFDGSMRRKWDKLHEALRRKKLRRFAELDDELAALFKPAGRGGNDNRQCQVCGQEHAETETEGEPDAESVRKCPSCQAFEDLGDDLRNARYLVLEETELTDSQPFDPERPAGTWRDTLERLGLRIVICENAPQHSSETRRQVLALDDKAASGLHPLSRVVVGRRLLVNHAPILTDAELRDLRADRSMTSPESDELPREPGGVKPFSVLAHQSKGIKRLGILRMDVDNLGQLFQSGFGQRATLSRIAALSFAVSLYFDGWVGQVVDDINRTDEQGLDRVYTIYSGGDDLFFVGSWDAILELAIRIRADLTAYAADHPGITPAP
;
A
#
# COMPACT_ATOMS: atom_id res chain seq x y z
N MET A 1 5.63 6.37 -21.05
CA MET A 1 6.71 5.79 -20.22
C MET A 1 7.43 6.95 -19.56
N THR A 2 7.97 6.76 -18.37
CA THR A 2 8.81 7.75 -17.68
C THR A 2 10.03 8.10 -18.53
N ASP A 3 10.53 9.32 -18.37
CA ASP A 3 11.82 9.73 -18.92
C ASP A 3 12.95 9.00 -18.17
N GLU A 4 13.94 8.49 -18.88
CA GLU A 4 14.99 7.63 -18.28
C GLU A 4 15.80 8.39 -17.21
N LEU A 5 16.11 9.66 -17.46
CA LEU A 5 16.81 10.49 -16.47
C LEU A 5 15.97 10.68 -15.20
N THR A 6 14.66 10.85 -15.35
CA THR A 6 13.72 10.93 -14.22
C THR A 6 13.75 9.67 -13.36
N ASP A 7 13.80 8.48 -13.99
CA ASP A 7 13.93 7.22 -13.27
C ASP A 7 15.31 7.05 -12.61
N GLN A 8 16.39 7.52 -13.26
CA GLN A 8 17.73 7.52 -12.65
C GLN A 8 17.84 8.49 -11.47
N LEU A 9 17.19 9.66 -11.53
CA LEU A 9 17.08 10.61 -10.41
C LEU A 9 16.26 10.03 -9.26
N ALA A 10 15.15 9.34 -9.57
CA ALA A 10 14.37 8.63 -8.56
C ALA A 10 15.20 7.51 -7.90
N LEU A 11 15.96 6.75 -8.69
CA LEU A 11 16.85 5.70 -8.20
C LEU A 11 17.97 6.26 -7.31
N ALA A 12 18.60 7.37 -7.72
CA ALA A 12 19.61 8.06 -6.92
C ALA A 12 19.01 8.62 -5.61
N GLY A 13 17.84 9.27 -5.67
CA GLY A 13 17.12 9.75 -4.49
C GLY A 13 16.70 8.62 -3.55
N LEU A 14 16.40 7.43 -4.08
CA LEU A 14 16.09 6.25 -3.26
C LEU A 14 17.29 5.78 -2.45
N ILE A 15 18.50 5.81 -3.02
CA ILE A 15 19.71 5.24 -2.42
C ILE A 15 20.71 6.26 -1.86
N HIS A 16 20.46 7.57 -1.97
CA HIS A 16 21.43 8.62 -1.60
C HIS A 16 22.03 8.44 -0.20
N ASP A 17 21.22 7.95 0.75
CA ASP A 17 21.58 7.73 2.15
C ASP A 17 21.82 6.25 2.53
N ILE A 18 21.86 5.34 1.56
CA ILE A 18 22.04 3.90 1.85
C ILE A 18 23.36 3.58 2.54
N GLY A 19 24.38 4.43 2.34
CA GLY A 19 25.65 4.34 3.03
C GLY A 19 25.55 4.45 4.55
N LYS A 20 24.47 5.02 5.11
CA LYS A 20 24.22 5.01 6.56
C LYS A 20 23.96 3.59 7.07
N PHE A 21 23.27 2.76 6.29
CA PHE A 21 23.09 1.34 6.62
C PHE A 21 24.42 0.58 6.55
N MET A 22 25.21 0.81 5.50
CA MET A 22 26.56 0.22 5.36
C MET A 22 27.47 0.58 6.53
N LEU A 23 27.46 1.86 6.93
CA LEU A 23 28.25 2.37 8.04
C LEU A 23 27.90 1.65 9.35
N ARG A 24 26.60 1.48 9.61
CA ARG A 24 26.11 0.80 10.82
C ARG A 24 26.33 -0.71 10.80
N ALA A 25 26.30 -1.33 9.64
CA ALA A 25 26.65 -2.74 9.46
C ALA A 25 28.17 -2.99 9.42
N ALA A 26 29.00 -1.96 9.61
CA ALA A 26 30.46 -2.02 9.52
C ALA A 26 30.97 -2.58 8.18
N VAL A 27 30.27 -2.25 7.09
CA VAL A 27 30.61 -2.67 5.73
C VAL A 27 31.60 -1.68 5.12
N SER A 28 32.75 -2.18 4.70
CA SER A 28 33.74 -1.39 3.96
C SER A 28 33.33 -1.25 2.50
N GLY A 29 33.33 -0.03 1.98
CA GLY A 29 33.23 0.22 0.54
C GLY A 29 34.58 0.01 -0.18
N ASN A 30 34.56 0.10 -1.51
CA ASN A 30 35.77 0.00 -2.34
C ASN A 30 36.62 1.30 -2.36
N PHE A 31 36.14 2.37 -1.73
CA PHE A 31 36.83 3.65 -1.64
C PHE A 31 37.60 3.78 -0.32
N THR A 32 38.80 4.35 -0.38
CA THR A 32 39.57 4.74 0.81
C THR A 32 39.05 6.08 1.34
N TRP A 33 38.80 6.20 2.65
CA TRP A 33 38.40 7.48 3.25
C TRP A 33 39.64 8.37 3.45
N ASP A 34 40.06 9.04 2.38
CA ASP A 34 41.21 9.95 2.32
C ASP A 34 40.78 11.40 2.03
N MET A 35 41.74 12.34 2.02
CA MET A 35 41.46 13.76 1.81
C MET A 35 40.79 14.07 0.45
N GLU A 36 41.08 13.27 -0.58
CA GLU A 36 40.50 13.44 -1.92
C GLU A 36 39.03 13.01 -1.92
N THR A 37 38.74 11.85 -1.34
CA THR A 37 37.37 11.33 -1.17
C THR A 37 36.51 12.21 -0.25
N GLN A 38 37.12 12.79 0.80
CA GLN A 38 36.50 13.82 1.64
C GLN A 38 36.22 15.12 0.87
N GLY A 39 37.07 15.45 -0.11
CA GLY A 39 36.91 16.56 -1.05
C GLY A 39 35.68 16.37 -1.96
N ASP A 40 35.52 15.17 -2.49
CA ASP A 40 34.50 14.89 -3.51
C ASP A 40 33.10 14.69 -2.90
N PHE A 41 32.97 13.88 -1.83
CA PHE A 41 31.66 13.46 -1.31
C PHE A 41 31.24 14.17 -0.02
N GLY A 42 32.17 14.82 0.67
CA GLY A 42 31.93 15.53 1.94
C GLY A 42 31.74 14.62 3.15
N TYR A 43 30.88 13.60 3.08
CA TYR A 43 30.57 12.69 4.18
C TYR A 43 30.88 11.22 3.86
N ARG A 44 31.18 10.43 4.91
CA ARG A 44 31.58 9.03 4.75
C ARG A 44 30.41 8.17 4.25
N HIS A 45 29.20 8.43 4.73
CA HIS A 45 28.02 7.72 4.23
C HIS A 45 27.76 8.00 2.74
N ALA A 46 28.01 9.21 2.26
CA ALA A 46 27.84 9.55 0.85
C ALA A 46 28.81 8.77 -0.06
N THR A 47 30.07 8.61 0.38
CA THR A 47 31.04 7.72 -0.29
C THR A 47 30.59 6.26 -0.29
N LEU A 48 30.00 5.78 0.81
CA LEU A 48 29.46 4.43 0.88
C LEU A 48 28.24 4.26 -0.04
N SER A 49 27.38 5.27 -0.17
CA SER A 49 26.30 5.26 -1.16
C SER A 49 26.82 5.20 -2.60
N ALA A 50 27.93 5.89 -2.90
CA ALA A 50 28.61 5.76 -4.20
C ALA A 50 29.21 4.34 -4.38
N ALA A 51 29.80 3.75 -3.33
CA ALA A 51 30.31 2.37 -3.37
C ALA A 51 29.19 1.36 -3.61
N PHE A 52 28.04 1.55 -2.94
CA PHE A 52 26.83 0.78 -3.16
C PHE A 52 26.40 0.85 -4.62
N ALA A 53 26.34 2.06 -5.19
CA ALA A 53 25.94 2.25 -6.56
C ALA A 53 26.88 1.52 -7.54
N GLU A 54 28.19 1.66 -7.34
CA GLU A 54 29.22 0.98 -8.13
C GLU A 54 29.06 -0.55 -8.11
N GLN A 55 28.74 -1.11 -6.95
CA GLN A 55 28.67 -2.55 -6.77
C GLN A 55 27.34 -3.17 -7.23
N TYR A 56 26.21 -2.51 -6.98
CA TYR A 56 24.90 -3.14 -7.08
C TYR A 56 23.98 -2.59 -8.17
N ILE A 57 24.30 -1.43 -8.75
CA ILE A 57 23.52 -0.85 -9.85
C ILE A 57 23.98 -1.49 -11.19
N PRO A 58 23.05 -1.92 -12.07
CA PRO A 58 23.38 -2.44 -13.39
C PRO A 58 24.16 -1.45 -14.24
N GLU A 59 25.01 -1.98 -15.13
CA GLU A 59 26.02 -1.21 -15.86
C GLU A 59 25.49 0.02 -16.62
N PRO A 60 24.33 -0.04 -17.31
CA PRO A 60 23.85 1.09 -18.10
C PRO A 60 23.60 2.38 -17.29
N TRP A 61 23.27 2.25 -16.00
CA TRP A 61 22.90 3.38 -15.14
C TRP A 61 23.91 3.66 -14.02
N ARG A 62 24.83 2.71 -13.79
CA ARG A 62 25.77 2.71 -12.65
C ARG A 62 26.51 4.02 -12.50
N SER A 63 27.16 4.48 -13.58
CA SER A 63 28.03 5.66 -13.53
C SER A 63 27.25 6.92 -13.12
N ASN A 64 26.09 7.14 -13.76
CA ASN A 64 25.28 8.32 -13.48
C ASN A 64 24.68 8.26 -12.07
N VAL A 65 24.01 7.15 -11.72
CA VAL A 65 23.38 6.96 -10.40
C VAL A 65 24.39 7.06 -9.27
N LYS A 66 25.62 6.54 -9.45
CA LYS A 66 26.70 6.69 -8.47
C LYS A 66 27.02 8.15 -8.18
N ASN A 67 27.22 8.96 -9.22
CA ASN A 67 27.58 10.36 -9.05
C ASN A 67 26.43 11.12 -8.38
N LEU A 68 25.19 10.91 -8.86
CA LEU A 68 23.99 11.54 -8.30
C LEU A 68 23.79 11.21 -6.81
N ALA A 69 23.95 9.94 -6.43
CA ALA A 69 23.79 9.50 -5.04
C ALA A 69 24.96 9.95 -4.15
N GLY A 70 26.19 9.92 -4.66
CA GLY A 70 27.38 10.31 -3.90
C GLY A 70 27.49 11.82 -3.69
N ASN A 71 27.20 12.62 -4.71
CA ASN A 71 27.47 14.07 -4.71
C ASN A 71 26.36 14.90 -4.04
N HIS A 72 25.30 14.31 -3.48
CA HIS A 72 24.15 15.07 -3.00
C HIS A 72 24.48 16.09 -1.90
N HIS A 73 25.56 15.89 -1.13
CA HIS A 73 26.06 16.89 -0.16
C HIS A 73 26.94 17.98 -0.77
N ARG A 74 27.59 17.69 -1.91
CA ARG A 74 28.48 18.59 -2.65
C ARG A 74 28.13 18.54 -4.14
N PRO A 75 26.96 19.08 -4.53
CA PRO A 75 26.46 18.92 -5.88
C PRO A 75 27.36 19.64 -6.89
N GLN A 76 27.74 18.94 -7.96
CA GLN A 76 28.60 19.44 -9.03
C GLN A 76 27.84 19.62 -10.36
N SER A 77 26.66 19.00 -10.47
CA SER A 77 25.78 19.09 -11.64
C SER A 77 24.39 19.62 -11.26
N ARG A 78 23.57 19.96 -12.25
CA ARG A 78 22.15 20.29 -12.06
C ARG A 78 21.40 19.12 -11.44
N GLU A 79 21.67 17.90 -11.88
CA GLU A 79 21.02 16.69 -11.42
C GLU A 79 21.40 16.37 -9.96
N ASP A 80 22.65 16.61 -9.57
CA ASP A 80 23.07 16.50 -8.16
C ASP A 80 22.31 17.49 -7.27
N GLN A 81 22.10 18.73 -7.76
CA GLN A 81 21.32 19.74 -7.05
C GLN A 81 19.84 19.34 -6.88
N ILE A 82 19.28 18.60 -7.84
CA ILE A 82 17.92 18.05 -7.72
C ILE A 82 17.86 17.06 -6.56
N VAL A 83 18.78 16.10 -6.49
CA VAL A 83 18.81 15.09 -5.41
C VAL A 83 19.03 15.77 -4.05
N ALA A 84 19.94 16.74 -3.99
CA ALA A 84 20.21 17.52 -2.78
C ALA A 84 18.97 18.30 -2.29
N LEU A 85 18.28 19.00 -3.19
CA LEU A 85 17.05 19.71 -2.85
C LEU A 85 15.93 18.74 -2.43
N ALA A 86 15.82 17.59 -3.11
CA ALA A 86 14.83 16.57 -2.78
C ALA A 86 15.03 16.01 -1.36
N ASP A 87 16.28 15.75 -0.95
CA ASP A 87 16.63 15.31 0.40
C ASP A 87 16.17 16.33 1.46
N MET A 88 16.49 17.61 1.26
CA MET A 88 16.10 18.70 2.16
C MET A 88 14.57 18.85 2.29
N LEU A 89 13.84 18.76 1.17
CA LEU A 89 12.37 18.85 1.15
C LEU A 89 11.69 17.62 1.77
N SER A 90 12.29 16.43 1.61
CA SER A 90 11.82 15.17 2.18
C SER A 90 11.94 15.19 3.70
N ALA A 91 13.12 15.54 4.20
CA ALA A 91 13.35 15.72 5.62
C ALA A 91 12.43 16.84 6.15
N GLY A 92 12.38 17.98 5.46
CA GLY A 92 11.73 19.19 5.96
C GLY A 92 12.59 19.90 7.00
N GLU A 93 13.92 19.76 6.91
CA GLU A 93 14.96 20.43 7.72
C GLU A 93 16.21 20.72 6.87
N ARG A 94 17.06 21.63 7.37
CA ARG A 94 18.44 21.76 6.87
C ARG A 94 19.25 20.61 7.46
N ASN A 95 20.09 20.00 6.65
CA ASN A 95 20.97 18.92 7.07
C ASN A 95 22.05 19.51 8.00
N ASP A 96 21.74 19.59 9.30
CA ASP A 96 22.69 19.96 10.34
C ASP A 96 23.61 18.76 10.55
N GLY A 97 24.61 18.64 9.67
CA GLY A 97 25.44 17.47 9.47
C GLY A 97 25.79 16.71 10.74
N THR A 98 25.28 15.49 10.86
CA THR A 98 25.85 14.50 11.79
C THR A 98 27.25 14.18 11.30
N GLU A 99 28.26 14.46 12.13
CA GLU A 99 29.62 13.97 11.91
C GLU A 99 29.60 12.43 11.78
N ASP A 100 30.40 11.89 10.86
CA ASP A 100 30.48 10.44 10.55
C ASP A 100 31.74 9.77 11.14
N GLU A 101 32.53 10.51 11.93
CA GLU A 101 33.81 10.03 12.44
C GLU A 101 33.61 8.90 13.45
N ASN A 102 32.54 8.95 14.26
CA ASN A 102 32.19 7.89 15.20
C ASN A 102 30.71 7.50 15.11
N PRO A 103 30.35 6.57 14.20
CA PRO A 103 28.96 6.17 13.95
C PRO A 103 28.27 5.63 15.20
N ARG A 104 29.04 4.99 16.10
CA ARG A 104 28.50 4.41 17.34
C ARG A 104 28.11 5.44 18.40
N VAL A 105 28.56 6.68 18.25
CA VAL A 105 28.26 7.79 19.16
C VAL A 105 27.29 8.78 18.52
N GLN A 106 27.33 8.91 17.19
CA GLN A 106 26.65 9.98 16.46
C GLN A 106 25.40 9.52 15.71
N HIS A 107 25.24 8.22 15.43
CA HIS A 107 24.06 7.71 14.73
C HIS A 107 23.07 7.02 15.69
N PRO A 108 21.76 7.19 15.48
CA PRO A 108 20.76 6.49 16.26
C PRO A 108 20.85 4.98 16.02
N GLN A 109 20.82 4.21 17.11
CA GLN A 109 20.97 2.76 17.07
C GLN A 109 19.71 2.06 16.54
N GLN A 110 18.52 2.59 16.84
CA GLN A 110 17.25 2.00 16.42
C GLN A 110 16.22 3.06 16.02
N LEU A 111 15.29 2.66 15.16
CA LEU A 111 14.16 3.48 14.75
C LEU A 111 13.14 3.55 15.89
N LEU A 112 12.85 4.77 16.33
CA LEU A 112 11.80 5.05 17.30
C LEU A 112 10.43 4.77 16.66
N SER A 113 9.54 4.12 17.40
CA SER A 113 8.16 3.90 16.95
C SER A 113 7.49 5.22 16.64
N ILE A 114 6.82 5.30 15.50
CA ILE A 114 6.08 6.50 15.10
C ILE A 114 4.98 6.84 16.11
N PHE A 115 4.45 5.84 16.82
CA PHE A 115 3.45 6.05 17.89
C PHE A 115 4.05 6.69 19.14
N SER A 116 5.37 6.53 19.38
CA SER A 116 6.05 7.17 20.51
C SER A 116 6.32 8.66 20.32
N VAL A 117 6.14 9.19 19.10
CA VAL A 117 6.30 10.62 18.81
C VAL A 117 4.98 11.36 18.62
N LEU A 118 3.88 10.62 18.51
CA LEU A 118 2.56 11.17 18.27
C LEU A 118 1.97 11.86 19.50
N GLU A 119 1.07 12.80 19.24
CA GLU A 119 0.15 13.36 20.21
C GLU A 119 -1.26 12.92 19.83
N ALA A 120 -1.91 12.15 20.69
CA ALA A 120 -3.28 11.69 20.49
C ALA A 120 -4.13 12.08 21.71
N ASP A 121 -5.33 12.61 21.47
CA ASP A 121 -6.23 13.17 22.49
C ASP A 121 -5.58 14.19 23.45
N GLY A 122 -4.61 14.96 22.94
CA GLY A 122 -3.85 15.95 23.72
C GLY A 122 -2.82 15.33 24.68
N ILE A 123 -2.57 14.02 24.56
CA ILE A 123 -1.59 13.29 25.37
C ILE A 123 -0.37 12.95 24.51
N ARG A 124 0.83 13.19 25.06
CA ARG A 124 2.10 12.74 24.50
C ARG A 124 2.74 11.72 25.42
N GLN A 125 3.36 10.70 24.84
CA GLN A 125 4.17 9.74 25.58
C GLN A 125 5.44 10.39 26.15
N SER A 126 5.85 9.96 27.36
CA SER A 126 7.10 10.43 27.97
C SER A 126 8.34 9.80 27.32
N GLU A 127 9.51 10.44 27.45
CA GLU A 127 10.74 9.91 26.84
C GLU A 127 11.15 8.55 27.40
N SER A 128 10.93 8.30 28.70
CA SER A 128 11.18 7.01 29.35
C SER A 128 10.26 5.88 28.88
N GLU A 129 9.16 6.22 28.22
CA GLU A 129 8.18 5.27 27.71
C GLU A 129 8.35 4.99 26.21
N ARG A 130 9.32 5.65 25.56
CA ARG A 130 9.63 5.41 24.15
C ARG A 130 9.91 3.93 23.88
N ARG A 131 9.50 3.49 22.70
CA ARG A 131 9.72 2.13 22.20
C ARG A 131 10.29 2.18 20.79
N TYR A 132 11.12 1.20 20.46
CA TYR A 132 11.91 1.14 19.24
C TYR A 132 11.57 -0.11 18.44
N LEU A 133 11.68 0.00 17.12
CA LEU A 133 11.40 -1.11 16.23
C LEU A 133 12.56 -2.12 16.23
N PRO A 134 12.26 -3.44 16.27
CA PRO A 134 13.28 -4.47 16.13
C PRO A 134 14.01 -4.40 14.79
N LEU A 135 15.34 -4.52 14.81
CA LEU A 135 16.18 -4.53 13.60
C LEU A 135 16.11 -5.89 12.89
N ARG A 136 15.00 -6.13 12.19
CA ARG A 136 14.73 -7.40 11.49
C ARG A 136 14.10 -7.16 10.11
N PRO A 137 14.30 -8.08 9.15
CA PRO A 137 13.52 -8.06 7.91
C PRO A 137 12.03 -8.08 8.23
N LEU A 138 11.24 -7.30 7.49
CA LEU A 138 9.80 -7.23 7.66
C LEU A 138 9.18 -8.62 7.48
N ALA A 139 8.40 -9.02 8.48
CA ALA A 139 7.64 -10.25 8.56
C ALA A 139 6.45 -10.03 9.49
N VAL A 140 5.34 -10.76 9.30
CA VAL A 140 4.13 -10.61 10.11
C VAL A 140 4.26 -11.45 11.39
N GLU A 141 5.23 -11.08 12.23
CA GLU A 141 5.55 -11.75 13.49
C GLU A 141 5.58 -10.74 14.64
N ARG A 142 5.12 -11.13 15.83
CA ARG A 142 5.05 -10.23 16.99
C ARG A 142 6.41 -9.63 17.36
N ASN A 143 7.45 -10.46 17.35
CA ASN A 143 8.82 -10.07 17.68
C ASN A 143 9.52 -9.24 16.58
N VAL A 144 8.85 -9.00 15.45
CA VAL A 144 9.30 -8.15 14.35
C VAL A 144 8.52 -6.84 14.33
N LEU A 145 7.18 -6.90 14.39
CA LEU A 145 6.31 -5.74 14.21
C LEU A 145 6.13 -4.88 15.47
N PHE A 146 6.23 -5.46 16.67
CA PHE A 146 5.87 -4.75 17.89
C PHE A 146 7.07 -3.97 18.45
N PRO A 147 6.92 -2.67 18.74
CA PRO A 147 7.97 -1.88 19.38
C PRO A 147 8.40 -2.45 20.74
N GLN A 148 9.69 -2.39 21.03
CA GLN A 148 10.31 -2.91 22.25
C GLN A 148 11.13 -1.83 22.95
N LYS A 149 11.74 -2.15 24.09
CA LYS A 149 12.78 -1.27 24.66
C LYS A 149 13.98 -1.21 23.71
N GLU A 150 14.74 -0.13 23.82
CA GLU A 150 16.00 -0.02 23.08
C GLU A 150 16.92 -1.19 23.45
N ALA A 151 17.52 -1.79 22.42
CA ALA A 151 18.43 -2.90 22.54
C ALA A 151 19.76 -2.44 23.14
N GLU A 152 20.46 -3.34 23.82
CA GLU A 152 21.83 -3.07 24.26
C GLU A 152 22.74 -2.81 23.05
N ASP A 153 23.73 -1.91 23.20
CA ASP A 153 24.59 -1.44 22.11
C ASP A 153 25.12 -2.58 21.22
N GLU A 154 25.77 -3.60 21.82
CA GLU A 154 26.37 -4.72 21.07
C GLU A 154 25.34 -5.52 20.27
N GLU A 155 24.13 -5.70 20.82
CA GLU A 155 23.05 -6.45 20.16
C GLU A 155 22.55 -5.71 18.91
N GLY A 156 22.38 -4.39 19.00
CA GLY A 156 21.94 -3.58 17.85
C GLY A 156 22.94 -3.60 16.69
N TRP A 157 24.25 -3.46 16.98
CA TRP A 157 25.28 -3.51 15.93
C TRP A 157 25.37 -4.89 15.26
N HIS A 158 25.22 -5.97 16.02
CA HIS A 158 25.17 -7.32 15.47
C HIS A 158 23.92 -7.56 14.60
N ALA A 159 22.78 -6.98 15.00
CA ALA A 159 21.56 -7.03 14.22
C ALA A 159 21.72 -6.33 12.86
N TYR A 160 22.41 -5.18 12.80
CA TYR A 160 22.72 -4.51 11.54
C TYR A 160 23.54 -5.37 10.58
N ALA A 161 24.58 -6.06 11.07
CA ALA A 161 25.41 -6.93 10.25
C ALA A 161 24.58 -8.07 9.62
N LYS A 162 23.75 -8.75 10.42
CA LYS A 162 22.85 -9.82 9.93
C LYS A 162 21.81 -9.30 8.93
N LEU A 163 21.26 -8.12 9.18
CA LEU A 163 20.29 -7.48 8.31
C LEU A 163 20.94 -7.16 6.96
N TRP A 164 22.18 -6.65 6.96
CA TRP A 164 22.96 -6.37 5.75
C TRP A 164 23.27 -7.63 4.95
N GLU A 165 23.74 -8.70 5.59
CA GLU A 165 24.03 -9.98 4.91
C GLU A 165 22.82 -10.51 4.13
N SER A 166 21.63 -10.41 4.73
CA SER A 166 20.39 -10.85 4.08
C SER A 166 19.97 -9.92 2.94
N PHE A 167 20.08 -8.60 3.15
CA PHE A 167 19.81 -7.59 2.13
C PHE A 167 20.75 -7.73 0.92
N GLU A 168 22.05 -7.85 1.16
CA GLU A 168 23.07 -7.98 0.11
C GLU A 168 22.86 -9.24 -0.74
N ARG A 169 22.50 -10.37 -0.11
CA ARG A 169 22.20 -11.61 -0.84
C ARG A 169 21.07 -11.42 -1.85
N ASP A 170 19.98 -10.78 -1.44
CA ASP A 170 18.81 -10.56 -2.30
C ASP A 170 19.11 -9.45 -3.34
N LEU A 171 19.90 -8.45 -2.99
CA LEU A 171 20.36 -7.39 -3.88
C LEU A 171 21.26 -7.93 -5.01
N LYS A 172 22.17 -8.86 -4.70
CA LYS A 172 23.01 -9.54 -5.70
C LYS A 172 22.16 -10.32 -6.71
N ARG A 173 21.08 -10.95 -6.26
CA ARG A 173 20.11 -11.63 -7.14
C ARG A 173 19.37 -10.65 -8.03
N LEU A 174 18.92 -9.53 -7.46
CA LEU A 174 18.27 -8.46 -8.23
C LEU A 174 19.21 -7.91 -9.31
N LYS A 175 20.45 -7.57 -8.95
CA LYS A 175 21.45 -7.10 -9.93
C LYS A 175 21.65 -8.12 -11.06
N ALA A 176 21.87 -9.39 -10.73
CA ALA A 176 22.09 -10.44 -11.73
C ALA A 176 20.90 -10.59 -12.71
N ALA A 177 19.66 -10.41 -12.23
CA ALA A 177 18.47 -10.46 -13.08
C ALA A 177 18.43 -9.33 -14.13
N HIS A 178 18.93 -8.14 -13.79
CA HIS A 178 18.92 -6.97 -14.67
C HIS A 178 20.22 -6.75 -15.44
N ASP A 179 21.35 -7.32 -15.01
CA ASP A 179 22.57 -7.33 -15.82
C ASP A 179 22.37 -8.12 -17.13
N ALA A 180 21.50 -9.13 -17.12
CA ALA A 180 21.19 -9.96 -18.28
C ALA A 180 20.23 -9.28 -19.27
N ASP A 181 19.26 -8.52 -18.77
CA ASP A 181 18.25 -7.79 -19.54
C ASP A 181 17.84 -6.54 -18.74
N PRO A 182 18.46 -5.36 -19.00
CA PRO A 182 18.21 -4.17 -18.21
C PRO A 182 16.80 -3.59 -18.44
N ASP A 183 16.08 -3.35 -17.34
CA ASP A 183 14.81 -2.63 -17.31
C ASP A 183 14.78 -1.73 -16.06
N LEU A 184 15.01 -0.43 -16.26
CA LEU A 184 15.18 0.53 -15.16
C LEU A 184 13.92 0.66 -14.29
N PRO A 185 12.70 0.79 -14.85
CA PRO A 185 11.49 0.88 -14.04
C PRO A 185 11.27 -0.35 -13.14
N SER A 186 11.49 -1.56 -13.66
CA SER A 186 11.37 -2.79 -12.86
C SER A 186 12.48 -2.93 -11.83
N TYR A 187 13.72 -2.49 -12.14
CA TYR A 187 14.81 -2.45 -11.16
C TYR A 187 14.49 -1.49 -10.01
N LEU A 188 13.99 -0.29 -10.33
CA LEU A 188 13.59 0.72 -9.34
C LEU A 188 12.47 0.19 -8.43
N GLU A 189 11.42 -0.39 -9.00
CA GLU A 189 10.30 -0.95 -8.21
C GLU A 189 10.76 -2.15 -7.36
N SER A 190 11.63 -3.01 -7.89
CA SER A 190 12.19 -4.14 -7.14
C SER A 190 13.09 -3.69 -5.98
N LEU A 191 13.93 -2.67 -6.21
CA LEU A 191 14.76 -2.12 -5.15
C LEU A 191 13.91 -1.42 -4.09
N LEU A 192 12.87 -0.70 -4.48
CA LEU A 192 11.92 -0.09 -3.55
C LEU A 192 11.28 -1.14 -2.61
N LEU A 193 10.80 -2.26 -3.15
CA LEU A 193 10.23 -3.35 -2.34
C LEU A 193 11.27 -4.08 -1.49
N LEU A 194 12.50 -4.22 -2.00
CA LEU A 194 13.60 -4.80 -1.23
C LEU A 194 13.98 -3.90 -0.05
N MET A 195 14.05 -2.59 -0.28
CA MET A 195 14.28 -1.60 0.77
C MET A 195 13.12 -1.57 1.77
N GLN A 196 11.86 -1.71 1.34
CA GLN A 196 10.73 -1.85 2.26
C GLN A 196 10.93 -3.04 3.19
N ARG A 197 11.40 -4.18 2.68
CA ARG A 197 11.61 -5.38 3.49
C ARG A 197 12.72 -5.21 4.52
N TYR A 198 13.83 -4.57 4.17
CA TYR A 198 15.04 -4.56 5.02
C TYR A 198 15.30 -3.25 5.76
N LEU A 199 14.81 -2.12 5.25
CA LEU A 199 15.13 -0.78 5.74
C LEU A 199 13.95 -0.08 6.42
N TRP A 200 12.79 -0.73 6.55
CA TRP A 200 11.63 -0.21 7.27
C TRP A 200 11.92 0.06 8.76
N CYS A 201 12.86 -0.68 9.35
CA CYS A 201 13.24 -0.59 10.77
C CYS A 201 14.57 0.17 10.99
N VAL A 202 15.21 0.64 9.92
CA VAL A 202 16.50 1.35 9.98
C VAL A 202 16.24 2.85 9.99
N PRO A 203 16.72 3.64 10.96
CA PRO A 203 16.48 5.08 11.00
C PRO A 203 17.25 5.82 9.90
N SER A 204 16.64 6.80 9.23
CA SER A 204 17.34 7.61 8.23
C SER A 204 18.34 8.59 8.87
N ALA A 205 17.87 9.40 9.81
CA ALA A 205 18.66 10.37 10.57
C ALA A 205 17.91 10.74 11.86
N CYS A 206 18.55 11.50 12.75
CA CYS A 206 17.86 12.14 13.88
C CYS A 206 17.15 13.40 13.39
N TYR A 207 15.84 13.36 13.19
CA TYR A 207 15.04 14.55 12.86
C TYR A 207 14.60 15.27 14.13
N ARG A 208 14.91 16.55 14.32
CA ARG A 208 14.72 17.26 15.62
C ARG A 208 15.18 16.44 16.84
N ASN A 209 16.29 15.72 16.70
CA ASN A 209 16.82 14.79 17.71
C ASN A 209 16.00 13.50 17.94
N LEU A 210 15.12 13.10 17.01
CA LEU A 210 14.33 11.86 17.10
C LEU A 210 14.54 11.00 15.83
N PRO A 211 14.93 9.72 15.98
CA PRO A 211 15.11 8.82 14.85
C PRO A 211 13.80 8.10 14.54
N ASP A 212 12.77 8.81 14.09
CA ASP A 212 11.40 8.31 13.91
C ASP A 212 10.98 8.11 12.44
N ILE A 213 11.89 8.34 11.50
CA ILE A 213 11.66 8.14 10.06
C ILE A 213 12.60 7.03 9.57
N SER A 214 12.02 6.01 8.94
CA SER A 214 12.79 4.92 8.37
C SER A 214 13.61 5.37 7.16
N LEU A 215 14.73 4.71 6.91
CA LEU A 215 15.57 4.94 5.73
C LEU A 215 14.80 4.59 4.45
N TYR A 216 13.88 3.62 4.52
CA TYR A 216 12.93 3.33 3.44
C TYR A 216 11.99 4.51 3.15
N ASP A 217 11.33 5.06 4.18
CA ASP A 217 10.38 6.17 4.02
C ASP A 217 11.05 7.45 3.54
N HIS A 218 12.23 7.76 4.07
CA HIS A 218 13.05 8.87 3.61
C HIS A 218 13.50 8.68 2.16
N GLY A 219 14.06 7.52 1.82
CA GLY A 219 14.52 7.22 0.46
C GLY A 219 13.40 7.32 -0.57
N ARG A 220 12.21 6.74 -0.30
CA ARG A 220 11.09 6.76 -1.27
C ARG A 220 10.52 8.16 -1.48
N THR A 221 10.44 8.99 -0.44
CA THR A 221 9.93 10.36 -0.54
C THR A 221 10.95 11.29 -1.20
N THR A 222 12.24 11.12 -0.92
CA THR A 222 13.34 11.80 -1.64
C THR A 222 13.34 11.40 -3.13
N ALA A 223 13.15 10.12 -3.45
CA ALA A 223 13.02 9.65 -4.83
C ALA A 223 11.82 10.29 -5.57
N ALA A 224 10.66 10.37 -4.92
CA ALA A 224 9.48 11.04 -5.47
C ALA A 224 9.73 12.51 -5.76
N LEU A 225 10.41 13.21 -4.84
CA LEU A 225 10.76 14.62 -4.97
C LEU A 225 11.79 14.85 -6.08
N ALA A 226 12.82 14.00 -6.17
CA ALA A 226 13.81 14.06 -7.24
C ALA A 226 13.17 13.92 -8.62
N ALA A 227 12.20 13.00 -8.77
CA ALA A 227 11.46 12.82 -10.01
C ALA A 227 10.63 14.06 -10.40
N VAL A 228 9.94 14.71 -9.45
CA VAL A 228 9.11 15.90 -9.77
C VAL A 228 9.92 17.19 -9.94
N LEU A 229 11.13 17.25 -9.39
CA LEU A 229 12.03 18.39 -9.55
C LEU A 229 12.77 18.37 -10.89
N ASN A 230 12.80 17.23 -11.60
CA ASN A 230 13.36 17.15 -12.95
C ASN A 230 12.49 17.90 -13.97
N ARG A 231 12.70 19.21 -14.07
CA ARG A 231 11.87 20.13 -14.85
C ARG A 231 12.74 20.95 -15.80
N ALA A 232 12.50 20.81 -17.10
CA ALA A 232 13.27 21.48 -18.14
C ALA A 232 13.07 23.00 -18.12
N GLU A 233 11.93 23.49 -17.61
CA GLU A 233 11.63 24.92 -17.52
C GLU A 233 12.31 25.63 -16.34
N VAL A 234 12.99 24.89 -15.45
CA VAL A 234 13.70 25.45 -14.30
C VAL A 234 15.19 25.54 -14.64
N ASP A 235 15.70 26.77 -14.72
CA ASP A 235 17.12 27.01 -14.96
C ASP A 235 17.99 26.73 -13.71
N GLU A 236 19.29 26.57 -13.94
CA GLU A 236 20.25 26.21 -12.90
C GLU A 236 20.39 27.29 -11.81
N VAL A 237 20.24 28.56 -12.18
CA VAL A 237 20.29 29.69 -11.23
C VAL A 237 19.13 29.62 -10.25
N THR A 238 17.93 29.33 -10.75
CA THR A 238 16.71 29.16 -9.95
C THR A 238 16.81 27.93 -9.06
N LEU A 239 17.29 26.81 -9.59
CA LEU A 239 17.49 25.59 -8.81
C LEU A 239 18.51 25.81 -7.67
N THR A 240 19.64 26.46 -7.97
CA THR A 240 20.66 26.83 -6.97
C THR A 240 20.05 27.70 -5.88
N ARG A 241 19.24 28.70 -6.25
CA ARG A 241 18.52 29.56 -5.31
C ARG A 241 17.58 28.77 -4.41
N TRP A 242 16.81 27.84 -4.98
CA TRP A 242 15.90 26.99 -4.22
C TRP A 242 16.65 26.12 -3.23
N ARG A 243 17.72 25.45 -3.65
CA ARG A 243 18.57 24.60 -2.80
C ARG A 243 19.22 25.38 -1.66
N ASN A 244 19.69 26.60 -1.92
CA ASN A 244 20.37 27.39 -0.90
C ASN A 244 19.44 27.85 0.24
N ASN A 245 18.13 28.00 -0.02
CA ASN A 245 17.18 28.42 0.99
C ASN A 245 15.74 27.94 0.68
N PRO A 246 15.46 26.62 0.77
CA PRO A 246 14.18 26.04 0.36
C PRO A 246 13.00 26.54 1.20
N GLU A 247 13.24 26.88 2.46
CA GLU A 247 12.25 27.46 3.39
C GLU A 247 11.76 28.86 2.96
N ALA A 248 12.51 29.57 2.11
CA ALA A 248 12.11 30.88 1.58
C ALA A 248 11.56 30.80 0.15
N VAL A 249 11.32 29.58 -0.36
CA VAL A 249 10.84 29.39 -1.73
C VAL A 249 9.31 29.45 -1.78
N ASP A 250 8.82 30.48 -2.46
CA ASP A 250 7.40 30.71 -2.72
C ASP A 250 6.90 30.00 -3.97
N ASP A 251 7.82 29.54 -4.83
CA ASP A 251 7.51 28.79 -6.04
C ASP A 251 6.94 27.41 -5.67
N ASN A 252 5.91 26.98 -6.41
CA ASN A 252 5.41 25.61 -6.30
C ASN A 252 6.46 24.64 -6.82
N LEU A 253 6.94 23.77 -5.94
CA LEU A 253 7.95 22.76 -6.25
C LEU A 253 7.30 21.40 -6.56
N ALA A 254 6.14 21.13 -5.96
CA ALA A 254 5.39 19.91 -6.19
C ALA A 254 3.88 20.17 -6.28
N LEU A 255 3.16 19.14 -6.69
CA LEU A 255 1.70 19.04 -6.62
C LEU A 255 1.36 17.83 -5.75
N LEU A 256 0.67 18.07 -4.64
CA LEU A 256 0.11 16.99 -3.83
C LEU A 256 -1.21 16.56 -4.48
N VAL A 257 -1.27 15.33 -4.97
CA VAL A 257 -2.44 14.79 -5.67
C VAL A 257 -3.05 13.68 -4.84
N GLY A 258 -4.38 13.70 -4.73
CA GLY A 258 -5.15 12.67 -4.04
C GLY A 258 -6.22 12.10 -4.97
N GLY A 259 -6.48 10.82 -4.78
CA GLY A 259 -7.61 10.11 -5.34
C GLY A 259 -8.41 9.44 -4.22
N ASP A 260 -9.73 9.46 -4.33
CA ASP A 260 -10.62 8.89 -3.31
C ASP A 260 -11.89 8.30 -3.97
N ILE A 261 -12.13 7.01 -3.71
CA ILE A 261 -13.27 6.25 -4.24
C ILE A 261 -14.48 6.44 -3.31
N SER A 262 -15.55 6.99 -3.88
CA SER A 262 -16.86 7.15 -3.26
C SER A 262 -17.78 5.99 -3.61
N GLY A 263 -18.60 5.57 -2.65
CA GLY A 263 -19.59 4.48 -2.82
C GLY A 263 -19.10 3.10 -2.37
N VAL A 264 -17.93 3.01 -1.72
CA VAL A 264 -17.31 1.73 -1.31
C VAL A 264 -18.24 0.89 -0.43
N GLN A 265 -18.81 1.48 0.63
CA GLN A 265 -19.68 0.74 1.56
C GLN A 265 -20.94 0.22 0.88
N ASP A 266 -21.64 1.08 0.13
CA ASP A 266 -22.86 0.69 -0.60
C ASP A 266 -22.54 -0.40 -1.63
N PHE A 267 -21.44 -0.28 -2.36
CA PHE A 267 -21.02 -1.26 -3.36
C PHE A 267 -20.70 -2.63 -2.75
N ILE A 268 -19.97 -2.67 -1.64
CA ILE A 268 -19.59 -3.93 -0.99
C ILE A 268 -20.83 -4.58 -0.35
N TYR A 269 -21.64 -3.82 0.38
CA TYR A 269 -22.69 -4.38 1.26
C TYR A 269 -24.07 -4.53 0.63
N THR A 270 -24.33 -3.94 -0.54
CA THR A 270 -25.61 -4.13 -1.25
C THR A 270 -25.60 -5.46 -2.00
N ILE A 271 -25.77 -6.55 -1.24
CA ILE A 271 -25.99 -7.92 -1.72
C ILE A 271 -27.13 -8.59 -0.94
N THR A 272 -27.91 -9.42 -1.62
CA THR A 272 -28.92 -10.27 -0.96
C THR A 272 -28.25 -11.46 -0.26
N ALA A 273 -28.89 -12.02 0.76
CA ALA A 273 -28.28 -13.00 1.68
C ALA A 273 -27.86 -14.35 1.07
N ARG A 274 -28.34 -14.72 -0.13
CA ARG A 274 -28.10 -16.05 -0.73
C ARG A 274 -26.84 -16.03 -1.60
N GLY A 275 -25.88 -16.92 -1.33
CA GLY A 275 -24.59 -16.97 -2.06
C GLY A 275 -23.66 -15.77 -1.79
N ALA A 276 -23.93 -15.03 -0.71
CA ALA A 276 -23.33 -13.73 -0.45
C ALA A 276 -21.82 -13.79 -0.15
N THR A 277 -21.33 -14.87 0.45
CA THR A 277 -20.03 -14.89 1.12
C THR A 277 -18.83 -14.74 0.17
N PRO A 278 -18.67 -15.55 -0.90
CA PRO A 278 -17.55 -15.37 -1.83
C PRO A 278 -17.68 -14.06 -2.62
N THR A 279 -18.91 -13.69 -3.03
CA THR A 279 -19.17 -12.41 -3.72
C THR A 279 -18.73 -11.20 -2.89
N LEU A 280 -19.02 -11.19 -1.59
CA LEU A 280 -18.67 -10.07 -0.69
C LEU A 280 -17.15 -9.90 -0.58
N ARG A 281 -16.42 -11.02 -0.42
CA ARG A 281 -14.95 -11.04 -0.41
C ARG A 281 -14.37 -10.61 -1.75
N GLY A 282 -14.92 -11.08 -2.87
CA GLY A 282 -14.50 -10.67 -4.21
C GLY A 282 -14.67 -9.18 -4.46
N ARG A 283 -15.81 -8.59 -4.05
CA ARG A 283 -16.04 -7.14 -4.13
C ARG A 283 -15.06 -6.34 -3.27
N SER A 284 -14.83 -6.79 -2.04
CA SER A 284 -13.88 -6.19 -1.10
C SER A 284 -12.46 -6.18 -1.67
N PHE A 285 -11.99 -7.32 -2.18
CA PHE A 285 -10.68 -7.43 -2.81
C PHE A 285 -10.61 -6.59 -4.10
N TYR A 286 -11.67 -6.59 -4.92
CA TYR A 286 -11.75 -5.72 -6.09
C TYR A 286 -11.60 -4.24 -5.73
N MET A 287 -12.11 -3.76 -4.60
CA MET A 287 -11.91 -2.36 -4.18
C MET A 287 -10.45 -2.04 -3.90
N GLN A 288 -9.70 -2.97 -3.31
CA GLN A 288 -8.26 -2.81 -3.13
C GLN A 288 -7.54 -2.74 -4.49
N MET A 289 -7.87 -3.67 -5.39
CA MET A 289 -7.26 -3.74 -6.73
C MET A 289 -7.63 -2.55 -7.61
N LEU A 290 -8.85 -2.01 -7.47
CA LEU A 290 -9.29 -0.81 -8.15
C LEU A 290 -8.50 0.41 -7.67
N THR A 291 -8.24 0.51 -6.37
CA THR A 291 -7.39 1.56 -5.79
C THR A 291 -5.98 1.51 -6.37
N ASP A 292 -5.37 0.31 -6.39
CA ASP A 292 -4.03 0.09 -6.97
C ASP A 292 -4.01 0.40 -8.48
N ALA A 293 -5.04 -0.01 -9.23
CA ALA A 293 -5.17 0.28 -10.65
C ALA A 293 -5.32 1.77 -10.95
N LEU A 294 -6.15 2.50 -10.19
CA LEU A 294 -6.32 3.95 -10.37
C LEU A 294 -5.03 4.72 -10.04
N ALA A 295 -4.33 4.35 -8.98
CA ALA A 295 -3.06 4.95 -8.61
C ALA A 295 -2.01 4.73 -9.73
N ARG A 296 -1.86 3.49 -10.21
CA ARG A 296 -0.92 3.15 -11.29
C ARG A 296 -1.31 3.78 -12.63
N TYR A 297 -2.61 3.85 -12.93
CA TYR A 297 -3.12 4.55 -14.09
C TYR A 297 -2.71 6.02 -14.07
N LEU A 298 -2.89 6.68 -12.92
CA LEU A 298 -2.52 8.09 -12.77
C LEU A 298 -1.01 8.30 -12.89
N LEU A 299 -0.17 7.46 -12.26
CA LEU A 299 1.30 7.52 -12.43
C LEU A 299 1.72 7.37 -13.89
N ARG A 300 1.14 6.40 -14.61
CA ARG A 300 1.46 6.19 -16.04
C ARG A 300 0.97 7.34 -16.91
N ARG A 301 -0.22 7.90 -16.63
CA ARG A 301 -0.77 9.08 -17.32
C ARG A 301 0.02 10.35 -17.03
N LEU A 302 0.67 10.44 -15.88
CA LEU A 302 1.56 11.54 -15.53
C LEU A 302 3.03 11.24 -15.85
N GLU A 303 3.36 10.03 -16.31
CA GLU A 303 4.74 9.62 -16.60
C GLU A 303 5.66 9.81 -15.39
N LEU A 304 5.22 9.31 -14.24
CA LEU A 304 5.95 9.34 -12.97
C LEU A 304 6.32 7.91 -12.52
N PRO A 305 7.49 7.73 -11.87
CA PRO A 305 7.89 6.43 -11.35
C PRO A 305 7.01 6.01 -10.16
N VAL A 306 7.07 4.72 -9.82
CA VAL A 306 6.31 4.14 -8.70
C VAL A 306 6.61 4.82 -7.35
N THR A 307 7.81 5.36 -7.17
CA THR A 307 8.22 6.07 -5.95
C THR A 307 7.35 7.30 -5.66
N ASN A 308 6.72 7.88 -6.68
CA ASN A 308 5.80 9.01 -6.52
C ASN A 308 4.48 8.64 -5.84
N LEU A 309 4.15 7.35 -5.72
CA LEU A 309 3.02 6.87 -4.93
C LEU A 309 3.39 6.85 -3.44
N ILE A 310 2.82 7.78 -2.68
CA ILE A 310 3.09 7.91 -1.25
C ILE A 310 2.22 6.92 -0.45
N TYR A 311 0.96 6.75 -0.88
CA TYR A 311 -0.02 5.90 -0.23
C TYR A 311 -1.04 5.37 -1.23
N ALA A 312 -1.49 4.12 -1.02
CA ALA A 312 -2.66 3.53 -1.66
C ALA A 312 -3.29 2.51 -0.70
N GLY A 313 -4.53 2.76 -0.27
CA GLY A 313 -5.25 1.91 0.68
C GLY A 313 -6.63 2.49 1.04
N GLY A 314 -7.56 1.64 1.49
CA GLY A 314 -8.89 2.06 1.95
C GLY A 314 -9.72 2.84 0.90
N GLY A 315 -9.51 2.60 -0.39
CA GLY A 315 -10.18 3.35 -1.45
C GLY A 315 -9.56 4.73 -1.76
N SER A 316 -8.50 5.12 -1.06
CA SER A 316 -7.79 6.38 -1.27
C SER A 316 -6.34 6.15 -1.69
N PHE A 317 -5.78 7.11 -2.43
CA PHE A 317 -4.37 7.11 -2.79
C PHE A 317 -3.83 8.53 -2.90
N PHE A 318 -2.53 8.69 -2.62
CA PHE A 318 -1.85 9.98 -2.64
C PHE A 318 -0.52 9.88 -3.36
N LEU A 319 -0.23 10.87 -4.19
CA LEU A 319 1.03 10.96 -4.93
C LEU A 319 1.59 12.38 -4.93
N LEU A 320 2.90 12.48 -5.19
CA LEU A 320 3.55 13.73 -5.55
C LEU A 320 3.72 13.79 -7.07
N ALA A 321 3.27 14.89 -7.67
CA ALA A 321 3.42 15.17 -9.10
C ALA A 321 4.10 16.52 -9.34
N ARG A 322 4.40 16.83 -10.60
CA ARG A 322 4.98 18.12 -10.97
C ARG A 322 3.88 19.20 -10.88
N PRO A 323 4.19 20.45 -10.53
CA PRO A 323 3.20 21.53 -10.51
C PRO A 323 2.42 21.69 -11.83
N GLY A 324 3.09 21.46 -12.97
CA GLY A 324 2.47 21.52 -14.31
C GLY A 324 1.42 20.44 -14.57
N ASP A 325 1.51 19.28 -13.89
CA ASP A 325 0.57 18.15 -14.08
C ASP A 325 -0.85 18.49 -13.62
N ALA A 326 -1.04 19.57 -12.84
CA ALA A 326 -2.36 20.07 -12.44
C ALA A 326 -3.27 20.33 -13.64
N LYS A 327 -2.70 20.72 -14.79
CA LYS A 327 -3.45 20.95 -16.04
C LYS A 327 -3.95 19.66 -16.71
N ARG A 328 -3.32 18.51 -16.42
CA ARG A 328 -3.66 17.19 -16.97
C ARG A 328 -4.76 16.50 -16.16
N LEU A 329 -4.84 16.77 -14.85
CA LEU A 329 -5.79 16.11 -13.94
C LEU A 329 -7.26 16.16 -14.41
N PRO A 330 -7.81 17.27 -14.96
CA PRO A 330 -9.19 17.28 -15.45
C PRO A 330 -9.45 16.30 -16.60
N GLY A 331 -8.48 16.11 -17.50
CA GLY A 331 -8.59 15.13 -18.59
C GLY A 331 -8.60 13.70 -18.05
N ILE A 332 -7.64 13.40 -17.17
CA ILE A 332 -7.51 12.09 -16.54
C ILE A 332 -8.74 11.75 -15.69
N GLN A 333 -9.31 12.73 -14.97
CA GLN A 333 -10.57 12.59 -14.25
C GLN A 333 -11.71 12.15 -15.17
N ARG A 334 -11.86 12.77 -16.35
CA ARG A 334 -12.89 12.39 -17.33
C ARG A 334 -12.70 10.96 -17.83
N GLU A 335 -11.46 10.56 -18.09
CA GLU A 335 -11.13 9.19 -18.54
C GLU A 335 -11.53 8.15 -17.50
N ILE A 336 -11.13 8.34 -16.24
CA ILE A 336 -11.50 7.47 -15.12
C ILE A 336 -13.02 7.43 -14.93
N SER A 337 -13.68 8.59 -14.98
CA SER A 337 -15.12 8.68 -14.81
C SER A 337 -15.90 7.95 -15.90
N ARG A 338 -15.45 7.98 -17.16
CA ARG A 338 -16.06 7.17 -18.23
C ARG A 338 -15.88 5.66 -17.98
N VAL A 339 -14.72 5.23 -17.51
CA VAL A 339 -14.46 3.82 -17.18
C VAL A 339 -15.38 3.35 -16.05
N LEU A 340 -15.43 4.10 -14.94
CA LEU A 340 -16.24 3.74 -13.78
C LEU A 340 -17.74 3.86 -14.04
N LEU A 341 -18.19 4.89 -14.75
CA LEU A 341 -19.61 5.07 -15.08
C LEU A 341 -20.12 3.95 -15.97
N ARG A 342 -19.32 3.56 -16.98
CA ARG A 342 -19.64 2.42 -17.86
C ARG A 342 -19.81 1.13 -17.09
N GLN A 343 -18.91 0.86 -16.14
CA GLN A 343 -18.91 -0.41 -15.44
C GLN A 343 -19.94 -0.46 -14.31
N HIS A 344 -20.03 0.61 -13.51
CA HIS A 344 -20.70 0.57 -12.21
C HIS A 344 -21.98 1.38 -12.18
N GLY A 345 -22.43 1.94 -13.31
CA GLY A 345 -23.72 2.64 -13.41
C GLY A 345 -23.89 3.85 -12.48
N GLY A 346 -22.80 4.32 -11.85
CA GLY A 346 -22.82 5.36 -10.82
C GLY A 346 -22.75 4.87 -9.38
N ASP A 347 -22.64 3.56 -9.12
CA ASP A 347 -22.40 3.04 -7.76
C ASP A 347 -21.05 3.51 -7.23
N LEU A 348 -20.01 3.44 -8.07
CA LEU A 348 -18.65 3.88 -7.75
C LEU A 348 -18.26 5.16 -8.50
N TYR A 349 -17.52 6.04 -7.82
CA TYR A 349 -16.93 7.25 -8.40
C TYR A 349 -15.56 7.51 -7.79
N ALA A 350 -14.55 7.84 -8.58
CA ALA A 350 -13.23 8.23 -8.06
C ALA A 350 -13.02 9.74 -8.23
N ALA A 351 -12.88 10.46 -7.13
CA ALA A 351 -12.54 11.88 -7.14
C ALA A 351 -11.02 12.07 -7.23
N LEU A 352 -10.53 12.89 -8.15
CA LEU A 352 -9.11 13.30 -8.22
C LEU A 352 -8.95 14.80 -7.92
N ALA A 353 -8.05 15.18 -7.05
CA ALA A 353 -7.72 16.58 -6.79
C ALA A 353 -6.22 16.79 -6.66
N GLY A 354 -5.74 18.00 -6.98
CA GLY A 354 -4.34 18.40 -6.84
C GLY A 354 -4.23 19.74 -6.12
N VAL A 355 -3.32 19.83 -5.17
CA VAL A 355 -3.01 21.05 -4.40
C VAL A 355 -1.53 21.38 -4.56
N PRO A 356 -1.16 22.54 -5.15
CA PRO A 356 0.24 22.94 -5.29
C PRO A 356 0.91 23.12 -3.92
N VAL A 357 2.19 22.74 -3.83
CA VAL A 357 3.01 22.86 -2.62
C VAL A 357 4.24 23.70 -2.95
N ALA A 358 4.38 24.85 -2.28
CA ALA A 358 5.56 25.70 -2.36
C ALA A 358 6.71 25.13 -1.50
N GLY A 359 7.95 25.49 -1.83
CA GLY A 359 9.13 24.98 -1.12
C GLY A 359 9.06 25.23 0.40
N ARG A 360 8.67 26.44 0.81
CA ARG A 360 8.47 26.78 2.23
C ARG A 360 7.44 25.92 2.96
N GLU A 361 6.50 25.32 2.24
CA GLU A 361 5.38 24.58 2.85
C GLU A 361 5.74 23.13 3.20
N PHE A 362 6.92 22.66 2.79
CA PHE A 362 7.51 21.39 3.26
C PHE A 362 8.04 21.47 4.70
N PHE A 363 8.21 22.69 5.22
CA PHE A 363 8.82 22.96 6.54
C PHE A 363 7.76 23.41 7.57
N ASP A 364 8.14 23.39 8.85
CA ASP A 364 7.38 23.92 9.99
C ASP A 364 5.93 23.42 10.14
N GLY A 365 5.66 22.18 9.73
CA GLY A 365 4.33 21.58 9.82
C GLY A 365 3.30 22.15 8.85
N SER A 366 3.71 22.97 7.88
CA SER A 366 2.83 23.57 6.88
C SER A 366 2.15 22.54 5.96
N MET A 367 2.77 21.37 5.80
CA MET A 367 2.22 20.25 5.03
C MET A 367 0.83 19.83 5.49
N ARG A 368 0.54 19.88 6.80
CA ARG A 368 -0.80 19.59 7.35
C ARG A 368 -1.90 20.37 6.61
N ARG A 369 -1.68 21.68 6.42
CA ARG A 369 -2.66 22.57 5.77
C ARG A 369 -2.88 22.20 4.31
N LYS A 370 -1.90 21.58 3.64
CA LYS A 370 -2.02 21.11 2.27
C LYS A 370 -2.85 19.84 2.19
N TRP A 371 -2.65 18.92 3.12
CA TRP A 371 -3.51 17.74 3.27
C TRP A 371 -4.96 18.15 3.54
N ASP A 372 -5.22 19.10 4.44
CA ASP A 372 -6.59 19.58 4.72
C ASP A 372 -7.26 20.15 3.47
N LYS A 373 -6.53 21.00 2.72
CA LYS A 373 -7.01 21.56 1.44
C LYS A 373 -7.28 20.49 0.40
N LEU A 374 -6.46 19.44 0.34
CA LEU A 374 -6.65 18.34 -0.59
C LEU A 374 -7.92 17.56 -0.27
N HIS A 375 -8.12 17.18 1.00
CA HIS A 375 -9.32 16.49 1.45
C HIS A 375 -10.58 17.33 1.19
N GLU A 376 -10.52 18.65 1.42
CA GLU A 376 -11.63 19.54 1.08
C GLU A 376 -11.92 19.55 -0.43
N ALA A 377 -10.89 19.62 -1.27
CA ALA A 377 -11.05 19.59 -2.72
C ALA A 377 -11.66 18.26 -3.21
N LEU A 378 -11.22 17.13 -2.66
CA LEU A 378 -11.79 15.80 -2.92
C LEU A 378 -13.26 15.74 -2.50
N ARG A 379 -13.58 16.20 -1.28
CA ARG A 379 -14.97 16.24 -0.78
C ARG A 379 -15.87 17.06 -1.68
N ARG A 380 -15.43 18.24 -2.14
CA ARG A 380 -16.20 19.09 -3.08
C ARG A 380 -16.50 18.36 -4.40
N LYS A 381 -15.56 17.58 -4.92
CA LYS A 381 -15.79 16.74 -6.12
C LYS A 381 -16.76 15.60 -5.85
N LYS A 382 -16.65 14.91 -4.71
CA LYS A 382 -17.60 13.85 -4.33
C LYS A 382 -19.05 14.34 -4.22
N LEU A 383 -19.27 15.62 -3.90
CA LEU A 383 -20.61 16.23 -3.89
C LEU A 383 -21.17 16.49 -5.30
N ARG A 384 -20.36 16.38 -6.36
CA ARG A 384 -20.72 16.63 -7.76
C ARG A 384 -20.21 15.51 -8.66
N ARG A 385 -20.54 14.26 -8.30
CA ARG A 385 -20.09 13.05 -8.99
C ARG A 385 -20.36 13.16 -10.49
N PHE A 386 -19.36 12.85 -11.30
CA PHE A 386 -19.41 12.84 -12.77
C PHE A 386 -19.71 14.20 -13.44
N ALA A 387 -19.67 15.32 -12.71
CA ALA A 387 -19.93 16.64 -13.29
C ALA A 387 -18.95 17.03 -14.40
N GLU A 388 -17.74 16.46 -14.41
CA GLU A 388 -16.73 16.64 -15.45
C GLU A 388 -17.11 16.03 -16.81
N LEU A 389 -18.15 15.19 -16.87
CA LEU A 389 -18.61 14.56 -18.11
C LEU A 389 -19.52 15.47 -18.93
N ASP A 390 -19.87 16.66 -18.40
CA ASP A 390 -20.63 17.69 -19.10
C ASP A 390 -21.90 17.09 -19.77
N ASP A 391 -22.03 17.17 -21.10
CA ASP A 391 -23.20 16.67 -21.84
C ASP A 391 -23.36 15.14 -21.79
N GLU A 392 -22.28 14.36 -21.58
CA GLU A 392 -22.37 12.90 -21.44
C GLU A 392 -23.14 12.50 -20.18
N LEU A 393 -23.16 13.36 -19.16
CA LEU A 393 -23.90 13.11 -17.92
C LEU A 393 -25.42 13.05 -18.17
N ALA A 394 -25.92 13.74 -19.20
CA ALA A 394 -27.34 13.67 -19.57
C ALA A 394 -27.80 12.24 -19.93
N ALA A 395 -26.88 11.37 -20.35
CA ALA A 395 -27.20 9.97 -20.62
C ALA A 395 -27.57 9.19 -19.35
N LEU A 396 -27.04 9.55 -18.18
CA LEU A 396 -27.36 8.91 -16.89
C LEU A 396 -28.81 9.17 -16.45
N PHE A 397 -29.37 10.31 -16.85
CA PHE A 397 -30.73 10.71 -16.48
C PHE A 397 -31.79 10.26 -17.49
N LYS A 398 -31.40 9.45 -18.49
CA LYS A 398 -32.35 8.78 -19.38
C LYS A 398 -32.79 7.47 -18.74
N PRO A 399 -34.06 7.06 -18.92
CA PRO A 399 -34.48 5.72 -18.54
C PRO A 399 -33.57 4.69 -19.21
N ALA A 400 -32.95 3.83 -18.41
CA ALA A 400 -32.11 2.73 -18.86
C ALA A 400 -32.73 1.40 -18.44
N GLY A 401 -32.34 0.32 -19.13
CA GLY A 401 -32.89 -1.02 -18.88
C GLY A 401 -34.23 -1.27 -19.58
N ARG A 402 -34.80 -2.47 -19.36
CA ARG A 402 -36.04 -2.96 -19.98
C ARG A 402 -37.26 -2.83 -19.08
N GLY A 403 -37.10 -2.31 -17.87
CA GLY A 403 -38.21 -1.88 -17.01
C GLY A 403 -38.92 -3.03 -16.29
N GLY A 404 -38.23 -3.71 -15.37
CA GLY A 404 -38.85 -4.62 -14.40
C GLY A 404 -39.14 -6.02 -14.96
N ASN A 405 -38.32 -6.51 -15.89
CA ASN A 405 -38.41 -7.90 -16.32
C ASN A 405 -37.60 -8.79 -15.35
N ASP A 406 -38.30 -9.46 -14.43
CA ASP A 406 -37.72 -10.31 -13.39
C ASP A 406 -36.69 -11.34 -13.90
N ASN A 407 -36.84 -11.81 -15.14
CA ASN A 407 -35.95 -12.83 -15.73
C ASN A 407 -34.55 -12.28 -16.07
N ARG A 408 -34.39 -10.95 -16.16
CA ARG A 408 -33.10 -10.30 -16.47
C ARG A 408 -32.56 -9.49 -15.31
N GLN A 409 -33.26 -9.46 -14.19
CA GLN A 409 -32.78 -8.87 -12.96
C GLN A 409 -31.89 -9.87 -12.22
N CYS A 410 -30.68 -9.45 -11.89
CA CYS A 410 -29.81 -10.19 -11.00
C CYS A 410 -30.38 -10.20 -9.58
N GLN A 411 -30.57 -11.37 -8.99
CA GLN A 411 -31.08 -11.52 -7.63
C GLN A 411 -30.02 -11.19 -6.56
N VAL A 412 -28.75 -11.01 -6.94
CA VAL A 412 -27.64 -10.65 -6.04
C VAL A 412 -27.48 -9.13 -5.94
N CYS A 413 -27.25 -8.44 -7.06
CA CYS A 413 -27.04 -6.98 -7.08
C CYS A 413 -28.28 -6.15 -7.41
N GLY A 414 -29.38 -6.77 -7.85
CA GLY A 414 -30.61 -6.08 -8.25
C GLY A 414 -30.56 -5.40 -9.62
N GLN A 415 -29.41 -5.37 -10.30
CA GLN A 415 -29.23 -4.75 -11.62
C GLN A 415 -29.79 -5.62 -12.76
N GLU A 416 -30.29 -4.98 -13.82
CA GLU A 416 -30.68 -5.68 -15.04
C GLU A 416 -29.46 -5.94 -15.94
N HIS A 417 -29.30 -7.18 -16.41
CA HIS A 417 -28.26 -7.53 -17.37
C HIS A 417 -28.80 -8.47 -18.46
N ALA A 418 -28.41 -8.23 -19.71
CA ALA A 418 -28.91 -8.99 -20.87
C ALA A 418 -28.54 -10.49 -20.81
N GLU A 419 -27.38 -10.78 -20.22
CA GLU A 419 -26.80 -12.11 -20.02
C GLU A 419 -26.97 -12.58 -18.57
N THR A 420 -28.06 -12.19 -17.90
CA THR A 420 -28.38 -12.76 -16.59
C THR A 420 -28.80 -14.22 -16.78
N GLU A 421 -28.09 -15.13 -16.14
CA GLU A 421 -28.34 -16.56 -16.21
C GLU A 421 -28.88 -17.09 -14.89
N THR A 422 -29.67 -18.15 -14.97
CA THR A 422 -30.20 -18.85 -13.79
C THR A 422 -29.21 -19.94 -13.42
N GLU A 423 -28.52 -19.77 -12.31
CA GLU A 423 -27.54 -20.72 -11.80
C GLU A 423 -28.16 -21.56 -10.69
N GLY A 424 -28.05 -22.88 -10.80
CA GLY A 424 -28.65 -23.83 -9.86
C GLY A 424 -28.94 -25.17 -10.55
N GLU A 425 -28.80 -26.26 -9.80
CA GLU A 425 -29.21 -27.59 -10.28
C GLU A 425 -30.74 -27.74 -10.32
N PRO A 426 -31.28 -28.69 -11.12
CA PRO A 426 -32.73 -28.92 -11.25
C PRO A 426 -33.48 -29.16 -9.92
N ASP A 427 -32.78 -29.59 -8.87
CA ASP A 427 -33.31 -29.95 -7.55
C ASP A 427 -32.94 -28.96 -6.43
N ALA A 428 -32.32 -27.82 -6.74
CA ALA A 428 -32.02 -26.73 -5.79
C ALA A 428 -32.75 -25.44 -6.20
N GLU A 429 -33.06 -24.55 -5.24
CA GLU A 429 -33.62 -23.23 -5.57
C GLU A 429 -32.59 -22.44 -6.41
N SER A 430 -32.91 -22.18 -7.67
CA SER A 430 -32.03 -21.53 -8.63
C SER A 430 -31.98 -20.00 -8.43
N VAL A 431 -30.78 -19.42 -8.54
CA VAL A 431 -30.51 -17.98 -8.33
C VAL A 431 -30.06 -17.35 -9.65
N ARG A 432 -30.70 -16.25 -10.04
CA ARG A 432 -30.33 -15.48 -11.23
C ARG A 432 -29.17 -14.54 -10.94
N LYS A 433 -28.05 -14.72 -11.64
CA LYS A 433 -26.83 -13.91 -11.48
C LYS A 433 -26.45 -13.24 -12.79
N CYS A 434 -26.00 -11.99 -12.72
CA CYS A 434 -25.37 -11.32 -13.86
C CYS A 434 -23.88 -11.69 -13.96
N PRO A 435 -23.24 -11.53 -15.13
CA PRO A 435 -21.82 -11.86 -15.32
C PRO A 435 -20.89 -11.13 -14.36
N SER A 436 -21.23 -9.91 -13.95
CA SER A 436 -20.44 -9.17 -12.98
C SER A 436 -20.50 -9.79 -11.58
N CYS A 437 -21.66 -10.24 -11.10
CA CYS A 437 -21.76 -10.91 -9.81
C CYS A 437 -21.07 -12.27 -9.83
N GLN A 438 -21.23 -13.03 -10.91
CA GLN A 438 -20.51 -14.29 -11.10
C GLN A 438 -18.99 -14.08 -11.04
N ALA A 439 -18.47 -13.08 -11.77
CA ALA A 439 -17.05 -12.80 -11.76
C ALA A 439 -16.52 -12.39 -10.36
N PHE A 440 -17.33 -11.75 -9.52
CA PHE A 440 -16.95 -11.45 -8.13
C PHE A 440 -16.96 -12.69 -7.24
N GLU A 441 -17.91 -13.60 -7.43
CA GLU A 441 -17.95 -14.87 -6.73
C GLU A 441 -16.73 -15.73 -7.07
N ASP A 442 -16.43 -15.88 -8.36
CA ASP A 442 -15.24 -16.58 -8.84
C ASP A 442 -13.96 -15.98 -8.23
N LEU A 443 -13.88 -14.64 -8.16
CA LEU A 443 -12.75 -13.93 -7.54
C LEU A 443 -12.65 -14.23 -6.04
N GLY A 444 -13.79 -14.29 -5.34
CA GLY A 444 -13.86 -14.65 -3.92
C GLY A 444 -13.41 -16.09 -3.64
N ASP A 445 -13.71 -17.00 -4.56
CA ASP A 445 -13.31 -18.41 -4.49
C ASP A 445 -11.82 -18.58 -4.81
N ASP A 446 -11.31 -17.92 -5.85
CA ASP A 446 -9.88 -17.91 -6.21
C ASP A 446 -9.01 -17.42 -5.04
N LEU A 447 -9.51 -16.46 -4.26
CA LEU A 447 -8.82 -15.94 -3.08
C LEU A 447 -8.62 -16.98 -1.98
N ARG A 448 -9.44 -18.04 -1.91
CA ARG A 448 -9.42 -19.02 -0.81
C ARG A 448 -8.06 -19.67 -0.60
N ASN A 449 -7.40 -20.10 -1.69
CA ASN A 449 -6.10 -20.78 -1.63
C ASN A 449 -4.96 -19.88 -2.15
N ALA A 450 -5.21 -18.58 -2.23
CA ALA A 450 -4.27 -17.62 -2.79
C ALA A 450 -2.99 -17.53 -1.97
N ARG A 451 -1.84 -17.73 -2.64
CA ARG A 451 -0.52 -17.51 -2.04
C ARG A 451 0.28 -16.43 -2.76
N TYR A 452 -0.11 -16.11 -3.98
CA TYR A 452 0.51 -15.10 -4.82
C TYR A 452 -0.57 -14.25 -5.51
N LEU A 453 -0.27 -12.97 -5.64
CA LEU A 453 -1.01 -12.00 -6.45
C LEU A 453 -0.09 -11.49 -7.54
N VAL A 454 -0.52 -11.62 -8.79
CA VAL A 454 0.18 -11.06 -9.95
C VAL A 454 -0.54 -9.80 -10.40
N LEU A 455 0.21 -8.70 -10.52
CA LEU A 455 -0.25 -7.46 -11.14
C LEU A 455 0.52 -7.29 -12.44
N GLU A 456 -0.15 -7.40 -13.57
CA GLU A 456 0.48 -7.31 -14.89
C GLU A 456 0.02 -6.05 -15.62
N GLU A 457 0.97 -5.33 -16.21
CA GLU A 457 0.67 -4.12 -16.94
C GLU A 457 0.10 -4.44 -18.32
N THR A 458 -1.04 -3.83 -18.60
CA THR A 458 -1.66 -3.84 -19.93
C THR A 458 -1.52 -2.46 -20.58
N GLU A 459 -1.79 -2.40 -21.89
CA GLU A 459 -1.82 -1.13 -22.59
C GLU A 459 -2.93 -0.22 -22.05
N LEU A 460 -2.64 1.08 -21.95
CA LEU A 460 -3.66 2.06 -21.59
C LEU A 460 -4.55 2.28 -22.80
N THR A 461 -5.82 1.90 -22.68
CA THR A 461 -6.80 2.16 -23.73
C THR A 461 -7.49 3.49 -23.47
N ASP A 462 -7.63 4.31 -24.52
CA ASP A 462 -8.35 5.58 -24.38
C ASP A 462 -9.81 5.33 -24.05
N SER A 463 -10.33 6.11 -23.08
CA SER A 463 -11.72 6.02 -22.70
C SER A 463 -12.60 6.46 -23.88
N GLN A 464 -13.40 5.54 -24.41
CA GLN A 464 -14.48 5.90 -25.33
C GLN A 464 -15.59 6.64 -24.57
N PRO A 465 -16.35 7.54 -25.21
CA PRO A 465 -17.52 8.17 -24.61
C PRO A 465 -18.47 7.17 -23.96
N PHE A 466 -19.18 7.61 -22.93
CA PHE A 466 -20.17 6.75 -22.27
C PHE A 466 -21.31 6.39 -23.24
N ASP A 467 -21.62 5.09 -23.31
CA ASP A 467 -22.74 4.56 -24.09
C ASP A 467 -23.63 3.75 -23.14
N PRO A 468 -24.85 4.26 -22.82
CA PRO A 468 -25.74 3.62 -21.86
C PRO A 468 -26.35 2.30 -22.36
N GLU A 469 -26.33 2.04 -23.68
CA GLU A 469 -26.88 0.81 -24.26
C GLU A 469 -25.90 -0.36 -24.21
N ARG A 470 -24.61 -0.07 -23.97
CA ARG A 470 -23.58 -1.10 -23.86
C ARG A 470 -23.60 -1.71 -22.46
N PRO A 471 -23.78 -3.04 -22.31
CA PRO A 471 -23.80 -3.66 -21.00
C PRO A 471 -22.45 -3.49 -20.28
N ALA A 472 -22.52 -3.37 -18.95
CA ALA A 472 -21.34 -3.38 -18.09
C ALA A 472 -20.57 -4.70 -18.26
N GLY A 473 -19.25 -4.62 -18.28
CA GLY A 473 -18.39 -5.80 -18.36
C GLY A 473 -18.25 -6.47 -17.00
N THR A 474 -17.09 -7.05 -16.75
CA THR A 474 -16.69 -7.57 -15.44
C THR A 474 -15.69 -6.64 -14.75
N TRP A 475 -15.30 -6.98 -13.52
CA TRP A 475 -14.22 -6.29 -12.84
C TRP A 475 -12.89 -6.38 -13.63
N ARG A 476 -12.66 -7.46 -14.38
CA ARG A 476 -11.45 -7.66 -15.21
C ARG A 476 -11.35 -6.58 -16.29
N ASP A 477 -12.44 -6.38 -17.03
CA ASP A 477 -12.53 -5.35 -18.07
C ASP A 477 -12.23 -3.95 -17.52
N THR A 478 -12.60 -3.70 -16.27
CA THR A 478 -12.40 -2.40 -15.62
C THR A 478 -10.93 -2.17 -15.29
N LEU A 479 -10.28 -3.15 -14.68
CA LEU A 479 -8.87 -3.05 -14.34
C LEU A 479 -8.01 -3.00 -15.61
N GLU A 480 -8.33 -3.81 -16.63
CA GLU A 480 -7.58 -3.82 -17.89
C GLU A 480 -7.68 -2.48 -18.64
N ARG A 481 -8.84 -1.81 -18.60
CA ARG A 481 -9.00 -0.44 -19.12
C ARG A 481 -8.16 0.58 -18.35
N LEU A 482 -7.94 0.34 -17.07
CA LEU A 482 -7.02 1.11 -16.23
C LEU A 482 -5.56 0.64 -16.37
N GLY A 483 -5.26 -0.26 -17.30
CA GLY A 483 -3.90 -0.70 -17.59
C GLY A 483 -3.37 -1.78 -16.66
N LEU A 484 -4.24 -2.51 -15.95
CA LEU A 484 -3.85 -3.51 -14.97
C LEU A 484 -4.65 -4.81 -15.14
N ARG A 485 -3.96 -5.92 -15.33
CA ARG A 485 -4.53 -7.27 -15.21
C ARG A 485 -4.09 -7.88 -13.89
N ILE A 486 -5.00 -8.55 -13.20
CA ILE A 486 -4.69 -9.27 -11.96
C ILE A 486 -4.90 -10.76 -12.11
N VAL A 487 -4.01 -11.55 -11.50
CA VAL A 487 -4.12 -13.01 -11.44
C VAL A 487 -3.80 -13.46 -10.02
N ILE A 488 -4.62 -14.36 -9.48
CA ILE A 488 -4.42 -14.96 -8.16
C ILE A 488 -3.92 -16.39 -8.37
N CYS A 489 -2.85 -16.76 -7.68
CA CYS A 489 -2.23 -18.07 -7.83
C CYS A 489 -1.96 -18.73 -6.48
N GLU A 490 -2.15 -20.04 -6.40
CA GLU A 490 -1.67 -20.88 -5.28
C GLU A 490 -0.17 -21.21 -5.44
N ASN A 491 0.29 -21.35 -6.68
CA ASN A 491 1.67 -21.69 -7.02
C ASN A 491 2.43 -20.48 -7.57
N ALA A 492 3.75 -20.45 -7.34
CA ALA A 492 4.59 -19.31 -7.70
C ALA A 492 4.66 -19.12 -9.22
N PRO A 493 4.24 -17.95 -9.77
CA PRO A 493 4.31 -17.68 -11.19
C PRO A 493 5.70 -17.12 -11.56
N GLN A 494 6.69 -18.01 -11.72
CA GLN A 494 8.10 -17.64 -11.99
C GLN A 494 8.53 -17.97 -13.42
N HIS A 495 7.94 -17.27 -14.37
CA HIS A 495 8.37 -17.30 -15.77
C HIS A 495 8.79 -15.90 -16.24
N SER A 496 9.67 -15.82 -17.23
CA SER A 496 9.92 -14.54 -17.92
C SER A 496 8.61 -13.98 -18.49
N SER A 497 8.50 -12.66 -18.55
CA SER A 497 7.34 -11.95 -19.05
C SER A 497 7.77 -10.93 -20.09
N GLU A 498 6.98 -10.79 -21.17
CA GLU A 498 7.20 -9.75 -22.18
C GLU A 498 6.78 -8.36 -21.66
N THR A 499 5.73 -8.34 -20.85
CA THR A 499 5.20 -7.16 -20.14
C THR A 499 5.77 -7.10 -18.72
N ARG A 500 5.82 -5.89 -18.14
CA ARG A 500 6.15 -5.71 -16.73
C ARG A 500 5.05 -6.32 -15.87
N ARG A 501 5.44 -7.12 -14.88
CA ARG A 501 4.53 -7.63 -13.86
C ARG A 501 5.16 -7.63 -12.47
N GLN A 502 4.31 -7.53 -11.46
CA GLN A 502 4.66 -7.79 -10.07
C GLN A 502 4.10 -9.14 -9.65
N VAL A 503 4.89 -9.90 -8.90
CA VAL A 503 4.50 -11.12 -8.22
C VAL A 503 4.65 -10.88 -6.73
N LEU A 504 3.51 -10.73 -6.06
CA LEU A 504 3.43 -10.39 -4.64
C LEU A 504 3.02 -11.64 -3.86
N ALA A 505 3.88 -12.09 -2.95
CA ALA A 505 3.53 -13.15 -2.02
C ALA A 505 2.53 -12.65 -0.97
N LEU A 506 1.55 -13.49 -0.64
CA LEU A 506 0.50 -13.24 0.35
C LEU A 506 0.81 -13.82 1.75
N ASP A 507 1.85 -14.66 1.85
CA ASP A 507 2.40 -15.17 3.12
C ASP A 507 3.95 -15.11 3.12
N ASP A 508 4.59 -15.09 4.29
CA ASP A 508 6.05 -14.95 4.42
C ASP A 508 6.81 -16.18 3.88
N LYS A 509 6.18 -17.36 3.95
CA LYS A 509 6.75 -18.60 3.40
C LYS A 509 6.76 -18.56 1.87
N ALA A 510 5.72 -18.05 1.23
CA ALA A 510 5.63 -17.81 -0.20
C ALA A 510 6.66 -16.77 -0.65
N ALA A 511 6.87 -15.71 0.13
CA ALA A 511 7.85 -14.67 -0.17
C ALA A 511 9.28 -15.22 -0.25
N SER A 512 9.63 -16.18 0.61
CA SER A 512 10.98 -16.79 0.65
C SER A 512 11.39 -17.49 -0.65
N GLY A 513 10.41 -17.97 -1.42
CA GLY A 513 10.64 -18.68 -2.68
C GLY A 513 10.68 -17.77 -3.91
N LEU A 514 10.37 -16.47 -3.78
CA LEU A 514 10.31 -15.54 -4.91
C LEU A 514 11.67 -14.96 -5.29
N HIS A 515 11.94 -14.90 -6.59
CA HIS A 515 13.15 -14.31 -7.16
C HIS A 515 12.81 -13.35 -8.31
N PRO A 516 13.45 -12.16 -8.36
CA PRO A 516 13.20 -11.20 -9.42
C PRO A 516 13.75 -11.71 -10.77
N LEU A 517 13.10 -11.30 -11.85
CA LEU A 517 13.60 -11.35 -13.23
C LEU A 517 13.52 -9.93 -13.82
N SER A 518 14.18 -9.66 -14.95
CA SER A 518 14.19 -8.34 -15.60
C SER A 518 12.86 -7.57 -15.58
N ARG A 519 11.75 -8.20 -15.99
CA ARG A 519 10.40 -7.60 -16.00
C ARG A 519 9.44 -8.21 -14.97
N VAL A 520 9.98 -8.97 -14.01
CA VAL A 520 9.20 -9.61 -12.94
C VAL A 520 9.70 -9.08 -11.61
N VAL A 521 9.00 -8.06 -11.12
CA VAL A 521 9.19 -7.49 -9.80
C VAL A 521 8.63 -8.46 -8.76
N VAL A 522 9.36 -8.73 -7.68
CA VAL A 522 8.86 -9.60 -6.61
C VAL A 522 8.78 -8.85 -5.28
N GLY A 523 7.75 -9.15 -4.49
CA GLY A 523 7.57 -8.51 -3.20
C GLY A 523 6.54 -9.20 -2.32
N ARG A 524 6.12 -8.49 -1.27
CA ARG A 524 5.14 -8.94 -0.30
C ARG A 524 3.91 -8.02 -0.36
N ARG A 525 2.71 -8.60 -0.46
CA ARG A 525 1.44 -7.86 -0.25
C ARG A 525 0.79 -8.38 1.01
N LEU A 526 0.66 -7.51 2.01
CA LEU A 526 -0.16 -7.81 3.18
C LEU A 526 -1.63 -7.84 2.75
N LEU A 527 -2.31 -8.92 3.13
CA LEU A 527 -3.72 -9.14 2.84
C LEU A 527 -4.27 -10.10 3.90
N VAL A 528 -5.19 -9.61 4.73
CA VAL A 528 -5.97 -10.48 5.60
C VAL A 528 -7.00 -11.18 4.73
N ASN A 529 -6.82 -12.49 4.54
CA ASN A 529 -7.55 -13.24 3.53
C ASN A 529 -8.05 -14.59 4.04
N HIS A 530 -8.43 -14.65 5.32
CA HIS A 530 -8.80 -15.90 5.94
C HIS A 530 -10.24 -16.29 5.61
N ALA A 531 -10.42 -17.47 5.03
CA ALA A 531 -11.72 -18.02 4.64
C ALA A 531 -11.88 -19.44 5.22
N PRO A 532 -12.79 -19.66 6.18
CA PRO A 532 -13.02 -20.95 6.77
C PRO A 532 -13.51 -21.95 5.74
N ILE A 533 -12.94 -23.15 5.75
CA ILE A 533 -13.27 -24.24 4.84
C ILE A 533 -13.89 -25.41 5.61
N LEU A 534 -14.87 -26.08 5.00
CA LEU A 534 -15.42 -27.33 5.54
C LEU A 534 -14.46 -28.49 5.27
N THR A 535 -13.86 -29.05 6.30
CA THR A 535 -13.09 -30.29 6.14
C THR A 535 -14.02 -31.48 5.90
N ASP A 536 -13.47 -32.56 5.33
CA ASP A 536 -14.23 -33.80 5.12
C ASP A 536 -14.74 -34.43 6.43
N ALA A 537 -13.97 -34.34 7.51
CA ALA A 537 -14.41 -34.77 8.83
C ALA A 537 -15.56 -33.91 9.35
N GLU A 538 -15.41 -32.58 9.29
CA GLU A 538 -16.41 -31.63 9.76
C GLU A 538 -17.73 -31.72 8.97
N LEU A 539 -17.67 -31.87 7.66
CA LEU A 539 -18.87 -32.02 6.82
C LEU A 539 -19.64 -33.30 7.14
N ARG A 540 -18.94 -34.40 7.46
CA ARG A 540 -19.58 -35.64 7.92
C ARG A 540 -20.29 -35.44 9.25
N ASP A 541 -19.64 -34.77 10.20
CA ASP A 541 -20.19 -34.52 11.53
C ASP A 541 -21.43 -33.63 11.45
N LEU A 542 -21.39 -32.56 10.64
CA LEU A 542 -22.54 -31.68 10.41
C LEU A 542 -23.73 -32.40 9.76
N ARG A 543 -23.48 -33.28 8.78
CA ARG A 543 -24.55 -34.08 8.14
C ARG A 543 -25.17 -35.10 9.09
N ALA A 544 -24.43 -35.55 10.09
CA ALA A 544 -24.93 -36.46 11.12
C ALA A 544 -25.67 -35.74 12.26
N ASP A 545 -25.49 -34.42 12.37
CA ASP A 545 -26.05 -33.61 13.45
C ASP A 545 -27.55 -33.35 13.25
N ARG A 546 -28.36 -34.00 14.09
CA ARG A 546 -29.82 -33.88 14.07
C ARG A 546 -30.34 -32.56 14.65
N SER A 547 -29.47 -31.73 15.21
CA SER A 547 -29.84 -30.43 15.77
C SER A 547 -29.83 -29.30 14.74
N MET A 548 -29.25 -29.52 13.56
CA MET A 548 -29.34 -28.57 12.44
C MET A 548 -30.78 -28.51 11.91
N THR A 549 -31.22 -27.29 11.60
CA THR A 549 -32.51 -27.07 10.94
C THR A 549 -32.42 -27.41 9.45
N SER A 550 -33.56 -27.74 8.81
CA SER A 550 -33.59 -28.06 7.39
C SER A 550 -32.96 -26.97 6.50
N PRO A 551 -33.22 -25.66 6.71
CA PRO A 551 -32.56 -24.61 5.93
C PRO A 551 -31.02 -24.60 6.08
N GLU A 552 -30.50 -24.88 7.28
CA GLU A 552 -29.06 -24.91 7.51
C GLU A 552 -28.40 -26.14 6.86
N SER A 553 -29.08 -27.29 6.88
CA SER A 553 -28.58 -28.49 6.21
C SER A 553 -28.60 -28.37 4.69
N ASP A 554 -29.56 -27.64 4.13
CA ASP A 554 -29.70 -27.42 2.69
C ASP A 554 -28.59 -26.49 2.14
N GLU A 555 -28.02 -25.63 2.99
CA GLU A 555 -26.89 -24.77 2.65
C GLU A 555 -25.52 -25.47 2.69
N LEU A 556 -25.44 -26.70 3.23
CA LEU A 556 -24.17 -27.43 3.30
C LEU A 556 -23.68 -27.79 1.89
N PRO A 557 -22.39 -27.53 1.58
CA PRO A 557 -21.83 -27.93 0.29
C PRO A 557 -21.86 -29.45 0.12
N ARG A 558 -21.97 -29.89 -1.13
CA ARG A 558 -21.98 -31.31 -1.48
C ARG A 558 -20.61 -31.96 -1.30
N GLU A 559 -19.56 -31.23 -1.62
CA GLU A 559 -18.17 -31.68 -1.52
C GLU A 559 -17.43 -30.96 -0.39
N PRO A 560 -16.48 -31.65 0.27
CA PRO A 560 -15.60 -31.02 1.24
C PRO A 560 -14.68 -30.01 0.57
N GLY A 561 -14.16 -29.10 1.37
CA GLY A 561 -13.32 -28.00 0.93
C GLY A 561 -14.12 -26.72 0.65
N GLY A 562 -15.43 -26.76 0.40
CA GLY A 562 -16.22 -25.54 0.23
C GLY A 562 -16.04 -24.54 1.38
N VAL A 563 -16.15 -23.25 1.08
CA VAL A 563 -16.19 -22.18 2.10
C VAL A 563 -17.37 -22.45 3.05
N LYS A 564 -17.16 -22.27 4.37
CA LYS A 564 -18.24 -22.45 5.36
C LYS A 564 -19.38 -21.45 5.13
N PRO A 565 -20.63 -21.91 4.95
CA PRO A 565 -21.81 -21.04 4.98
C PRO A 565 -21.95 -20.33 6.34
N PHE A 566 -22.61 -19.17 6.36
CA PHE A 566 -22.86 -18.45 7.62
C PHE A 566 -23.74 -19.21 8.60
N SER A 567 -24.67 -20.03 8.10
CA SER A 567 -25.46 -20.97 8.90
C SER A 567 -24.57 -21.92 9.72
N VAL A 568 -23.52 -22.46 9.11
CA VAL A 568 -22.55 -23.33 9.80
C VAL A 568 -21.78 -22.57 10.88
N LEU A 569 -21.30 -21.36 10.59
CA LEU A 569 -20.58 -20.54 11.59
C LEU A 569 -21.48 -20.20 12.79
N ALA A 570 -22.76 -19.90 12.54
CA ALA A 570 -23.75 -19.68 13.60
C ALA A 570 -24.01 -20.96 14.41
N HIS A 571 -24.12 -22.11 13.74
CA HIS A 571 -24.31 -23.42 14.38
C HIS A 571 -23.12 -23.83 15.25
N GLN A 572 -21.90 -23.45 14.87
CA GLN A 572 -20.67 -23.75 15.60
C GLN A 572 -20.39 -22.81 16.78
N SER A 573 -21.31 -21.88 17.07
CA SER A 573 -21.17 -20.99 18.22
C SER A 573 -21.26 -21.72 19.56
N LYS A 574 -20.43 -21.31 20.51
CA LYS A 574 -20.53 -21.74 21.92
C LYS A 574 -21.71 -20.99 22.58
N GLY A 575 -22.70 -21.73 23.06
CA GLY A 575 -23.94 -21.15 23.62
C GLY A 575 -25.03 -20.92 22.56
N ILE A 576 -25.58 -19.70 22.49
CA ILE A 576 -26.65 -19.37 21.53
C ILE A 576 -26.13 -19.49 20.09
N LYS A 577 -26.92 -20.09 19.20
CA LYS A 577 -26.55 -20.30 17.78
C LYS A 577 -26.79 -19.02 16.98
N ARG A 578 -25.78 -18.15 16.94
CA ARG A 578 -25.86 -16.83 16.32
C ARG A 578 -24.55 -16.47 15.63
N LEU A 579 -24.70 -15.76 14.52
CA LEU A 579 -23.58 -15.14 13.84
C LEU A 579 -23.11 -13.90 14.62
N GLY A 580 -21.81 -13.75 14.76
CA GLY A 580 -21.15 -12.52 15.16
C GLY A 580 -20.75 -11.73 13.93
N ILE A 581 -20.94 -10.41 14.01
CA ILE A 581 -20.46 -9.45 13.03
C ILE A 581 -19.60 -8.45 13.79
N LEU A 582 -18.34 -8.32 13.40
CA LEU A 582 -17.44 -7.33 13.94
C LEU A 582 -17.11 -6.31 12.87
N ARG A 583 -17.40 -5.06 13.19
CA ARG A 583 -16.89 -3.91 12.46
C ARG A 583 -16.17 -3.01 13.45
N MET A 584 -14.94 -2.63 13.14
CA MET A 584 -14.17 -1.71 13.97
C MET A 584 -13.50 -0.67 13.07
N ASP A 585 -13.30 0.51 13.64
CA ASP A 585 -12.56 1.61 13.05
C ASP A 585 -11.61 2.18 14.11
N VAL A 586 -10.51 2.79 13.69
CA VAL A 586 -9.57 3.43 14.62
C VAL A 586 -10.08 4.81 14.98
N ASP A 587 -10.23 5.06 16.28
CA ASP A 587 -10.67 6.36 16.78
C ASP A 587 -9.77 7.49 16.28
N ASN A 588 -10.41 8.54 15.76
CA ASN A 588 -9.77 9.80 15.41
C ASN A 588 -8.57 9.64 14.45
N LEU A 589 -8.47 8.56 13.68
CA LEU A 589 -7.28 8.32 12.86
C LEU A 589 -7.04 9.45 11.85
N GLY A 590 -8.11 9.95 11.22
CA GLY A 590 -8.02 11.14 10.37
C GLY A 590 -7.50 12.38 11.10
N GLN A 591 -7.91 12.59 12.36
CA GLN A 591 -7.39 13.67 13.20
C GLN A 591 -5.94 13.41 13.63
N LEU A 592 -5.53 12.15 13.79
CA LEU A 592 -4.18 11.73 14.15
C LEU A 592 -3.22 11.95 12.98
N PHE A 593 -3.63 11.64 11.74
CA PHE A 593 -2.89 12.02 10.53
C PHE A 593 -2.76 13.54 10.36
N GLN A 594 -3.84 14.29 10.66
CA GLN A 594 -3.84 15.74 10.53
C GLN A 594 -3.02 16.43 11.62
N SER A 595 -3.24 16.08 12.89
CA SER A 595 -2.74 16.85 14.05
C SER A 595 -1.66 16.15 14.83
N GLY A 596 -1.50 14.82 14.70
CA GLY A 596 -0.75 14.02 15.67
C GLY A 596 0.72 14.40 15.78
N PHE A 597 1.31 14.94 14.72
CA PHE A 597 2.68 15.44 14.74
C PHE A 597 2.81 16.93 15.10
N GLY A 598 1.71 17.69 15.12
CA GLY A 598 1.72 19.13 15.34
C GLY A 598 2.67 19.85 14.38
N GLN A 599 3.58 20.68 14.93
CA GLN A 599 4.61 21.39 14.16
C GLN A 599 5.72 20.47 13.58
N ARG A 600 5.72 19.18 13.92
CA ARG A 600 6.67 18.18 13.41
C ARG A 600 6.12 17.44 12.18
N ALA A 601 4.94 17.80 11.68
CA ALA A 601 4.36 17.13 10.52
C ALA A 601 5.22 17.35 9.27
N THR A 602 5.85 16.27 8.81
CA THR A 602 6.58 16.20 7.53
C THR A 602 5.91 15.19 6.62
N LEU A 603 6.27 15.22 5.33
CA LEU A 603 5.79 14.22 4.38
C LEU A 603 6.16 12.80 4.82
N SER A 604 7.42 12.61 5.22
CA SER A 604 7.96 11.30 5.60
C SER A 604 7.35 10.74 6.87
N ARG A 605 7.01 11.57 7.87
CA ARG A 605 6.29 11.12 9.07
C ARG A 605 4.86 10.67 8.80
N ILE A 606 4.13 11.39 7.96
CA ILE A 606 2.77 11.02 7.56
C ILE A 606 2.80 9.69 6.81
N ALA A 607 3.77 9.52 5.91
CA ALA A 607 3.98 8.29 5.16
C ALA A 607 4.36 7.10 6.08
N ALA A 608 5.22 7.33 7.07
CA ALA A 608 5.62 6.32 8.06
C ALA A 608 4.45 5.89 8.97
N LEU A 609 3.64 6.84 9.45
CA LEU A 609 2.43 6.53 10.23
C LEU A 609 1.45 5.68 9.41
N SER A 610 1.22 6.06 8.16
CA SER A 610 0.33 5.31 7.28
C SER A 610 0.82 3.89 7.05
N PHE A 611 2.13 3.71 6.83
CA PHE A 611 2.72 2.39 6.69
C PHE A 611 2.55 1.55 7.96
N ALA A 612 2.81 2.12 9.16
CA ALA A 612 2.63 1.43 10.43
C ALA A 612 1.18 0.98 10.66
N VAL A 613 0.19 1.84 10.35
CA VAL A 613 -1.23 1.47 10.43
C VAL A 613 -1.54 0.29 9.49
N SER A 614 -1.09 0.34 8.23
CA SER A 614 -1.27 -0.77 7.28
C SER A 614 -0.61 -2.08 7.75
N LEU A 615 0.58 -2.04 8.37
CA LEU A 615 1.21 -3.26 8.90
C LEU A 615 0.34 -3.97 9.95
N TYR A 616 -0.40 -3.19 10.75
CA TYR A 616 -1.32 -3.72 11.74
C TYR A 616 -2.58 -4.31 11.10
N PHE A 617 -3.33 -3.49 10.36
CA PHE A 617 -4.66 -3.88 9.84
C PHE A 617 -4.60 -4.78 8.60
N ASP A 618 -3.63 -4.59 7.69
CA ASP A 618 -3.49 -5.42 6.50
C ASP A 618 -2.70 -6.71 6.80
N GLY A 619 -1.95 -6.73 7.91
CA GLY A 619 -1.01 -7.79 8.28
C GLY A 619 -1.32 -8.47 9.61
N TRP A 620 -0.99 -7.82 10.74
CA TRP A 620 -1.06 -8.43 12.08
C TRP A 620 -2.43 -8.98 12.43
N VAL A 621 -3.51 -8.27 12.09
CA VAL A 621 -4.89 -8.74 12.36
C VAL A 621 -5.15 -10.13 11.76
N GLY A 622 -4.54 -10.46 10.61
CA GLY A 622 -4.65 -11.81 10.04
C GLY A 622 -4.02 -12.89 10.90
N GLN A 623 -2.89 -12.61 11.58
CA GLN A 623 -2.30 -13.55 12.54
C GLN A 623 -3.21 -13.77 13.75
N VAL A 624 -3.89 -12.72 14.22
CA VAL A 624 -4.85 -12.85 15.32
C VAL A 624 -6.02 -13.76 14.92
N VAL A 625 -6.52 -13.63 13.69
CA VAL A 625 -7.56 -14.51 13.14
C VAL A 625 -7.07 -15.95 13.07
N ASP A 626 -5.89 -16.18 12.49
CA ASP A 626 -5.28 -17.50 12.38
C ASP A 626 -5.08 -18.17 13.76
N ASP A 627 -4.64 -17.40 14.75
CA ASP A 627 -4.42 -17.90 16.10
C ASP A 627 -5.73 -18.24 16.82
N ILE A 628 -6.79 -17.45 16.65
CA ILE A 628 -8.12 -17.78 17.22
C ILE A 628 -8.65 -19.08 16.64
N ASN A 629 -8.53 -19.26 15.32
CA ASN A 629 -8.98 -20.48 14.66
C ASN A 629 -8.09 -21.69 15.04
N ARG A 630 -6.77 -21.51 15.18
CA ARG A 630 -5.84 -22.59 15.57
C ARG A 630 -6.00 -23.02 17.03
N THR A 631 -6.31 -22.09 17.93
CA THR A 631 -6.43 -22.36 19.37
C THR A 631 -7.82 -22.82 19.78
N ASP A 632 -8.74 -22.99 18.82
CA ASP A 632 -10.04 -23.59 19.10
C ASP A 632 -9.90 -25.06 19.55
N GLU A 633 -10.54 -25.38 20.68
CA GLU A 633 -10.47 -26.71 21.31
C GLU A 633 -11.00 -27.83 20.40
N GLN A 634 -11.88 -27.49 19.45
CA GLN A 634 -12.47 -28.42 18.49
C GLN A 634 -11.74 -28.39 17.13
N GLY A 635 -10.69 -27.57 17.00
CA GLY A 635 -9.97 -27.36 15.75
C GLY A 635 -10.83 -26.72 14.65
N LEU A 636 -11.92 -26.03 15.03
CA LEU A 636 -12.84 -25.44 14.09
C LEU A 636 -12.38 -24.04 13.67
N ASP A 637 -12.41 -23.84 12.36
CA ASP A 637 -12.24 -22.52 11.76
C ASP A 637 -13.56 -21.73 11.80
N ARG A 638 -13.63 -20.66 12.60
CA ARG A 638 -14.91 -20.02 12.99
C ARG A 638 -14.98 -18.52 12.66
N VAL A 639 -13.92 -17.95 12.10
CA VAL A 639 -13.84 -16.54 11.72
C VAL A 639 -13.65 -16.44 10.21
N TYR A 640 -14.47 -15.63 9.55
CA TYR A 640 -14.43 -15.30 8.14
C TYR A 640 -14.00 -13.85 7.95
N THR A 641 -12.99 -13.59 7.12
CA THR A 641 -12.56 -12.23 6.78
C THR A 641 -13.32 -11.71 5.57
N ILE A 642 -14.07 -10.60 5.73
CA ILE A 642 -14.63 -9.85 4.60
C ILE A 642 -13.63 -8.80 4.11
N TYR A 643 -13.13 -7.99 5.03
CA TYR A 643 -12.17 -6.93 4.75
C TYR A 643 -11.36 -6.64 6.01
N SER A 644 -10.09 -6.31 5.82
CA SER A 644 -9.28 -5.67 6.83
C SER A 644 -8.25 -4.84 6.10
N GLY A 645 -8.32 -3.52 6.26
CA GLY A 645 -7.22 -2.69 5.81
C GLY A 645 -7.46 -1.19 5.90
N GLY A 646 -6.35 -0.45 5.88
CA GLY A 646 -6.37 0.95 6.30
C GLY A 646 -6.78 1.02 7.78
N ASP A 647 -7.99 1.49 8.05
CA ASP A 647 -8.55 1.70 9.38
C ASP A 647 -9.86 0.95 9.66
N ASP A 648 -10.60 0.54 8.63
CA ASP A 648 -11.85 -0.25 8.76
C ASP A 648 -11.56 -1.76 8.65
N LEU A 649 -12.26 -2.55 9.46
CA LEU A 649 -12.24 -4.00 9.39
C LEU A 649 -13.64 -4.57 9.49
N PHE A 650 -13.88 -5.68 8.81
CA PHE A 650 -15.13 -6.40 8.83
C PHE A 650 -14.91 -7.92 8.83
N PHE A 651 -15.30 -8.54 9.94
CA PHE A 651 -15.27 -9.98 10.15
C PHE A 651 -16.65 -10.53 10.46
N VAL A 652 -16.87 -11.77 10.05
CA VAL A 652 -18.12 -12.51 10.29
C VAL A 652 -17.75 -13.89 10.82
N GLY A 653 -18.46 -14.41 11.80
CA GLY A 653 -18.08 -15.69 12.40
C GLY A 653 -19.02 -16.18 13.48
N SER A 654 -18.62 -17.19 14.24
CA SER A 654 -19.35 -17.57 15.45
C SER A 654 -19.30 -16.41 16.46
N TRP A 655 -20.41 -16.07 17.12
CA TRP A 655 -20.46 -14.83 17.93
C TRP A 655 -19.42 -14.79 19.05
N ASP A 656 -19.10 -15.95 19.62
CA ASP A 656 -18.12 -16.10 20.69
C ASP A 656 -16.67 -15.91 20.20
N ALA A 657 -16.34 -16.43 19.01
CA ALA A 657 -15.02 -16.24 18.39
C ALA A 657 -14.82 -14.78 17.95
N ILE A 658 -15.88 -14.15 17.44
CA ILE A 658 -15.86 -12.75 17.02
C ILE A 658 -15.64 -11.80 18.21
N LEU A 659 -16.24 -12.08 19.37
CA LEU A 659 -15.99 -11.31 20.59
C LEU A 659 -14.53 -11.42 21.07
N GLU A 660 -13.98 -12.64 21.06
CA GLU A 660 -12.56 -12.87 21.39
C GLU A 660 -11.63 -12.13 20.40
N LEU A 661 -11.97 -12.15 19.11
CA LEU A 661 -11.24 -11.41 18.08
C LEU A 661 -11.21 -9.91 18.38
N ALA A 662 -12.35 -9.29 18.70
CA ALA A 662 -12.41 -7.88 19.04
C ALA A 662 -11.53 -7.53 20.26
N ILE A 663 -11.56 -8.37 21.29
CA ILE A 663 -10.74 -8.20 22.51
C ILE A 663 -9.24 -8.28 22.18
N ARG A 664 -8.82 -9.28 21.39
CA ARG A 664 -7.41 -9.45 21.00
C ARG A 664 -6.91 -8.35 20.08
N ILE A 665 -7.68 -7.97 19.05
CA ILE A 665 -7.34 -6.84 18.17
C ILE A 665 -7.15 -5.58 19.00
N ARG A 666 -8.00 -5.33 20.00
CA ARG A 666 -7.82 -4.17 20.87
C ARG A 666 -6.55 -4.25 21.73
N ALA A 667 -6.34 -5.38 22.41
CA ALA A 667 -5.20 -5.56 23.30
C ALA A 667 -3.85 -5.46 22.57
N ASP A 668 -3.78 -6.06 21.37
CA ASP A 668 -2.58 -6.01 20.55
C ASP A 668 -2.33 -4.64 19.95
N LEU A 669 -3.38 -3.86 19.61
CA LEU A 669 -3.21 -2.50 19.10
C LEU A 669 -2.54 -1.61 20.15
N THR A 670 -2.89 -1.76 21.43
CA THR A 670 -2.24 -1.03 22.53
C THR A 670 -0.73 -1.31 22.57
N ALA A 671 -0.33 -2.58 22.53
CA ALA A 671 1.09 -2.95 22.54
C ALA A 671 1.81 -2.53 21.24
N TYR A 672 1.13 -2.65 20.09
CA TYR A 672 1.66 -2.22 18.79
C TYR A 672 1.88 -0.71 18.71
N ALA A 673 0.96 0.07 19.28
CA ALA A 673 1.03 1.51 19.42
C ALA A 673 1.98 1.97 20.55
N ALA A 674 2.95 1.13 20.94
CA ALA A 674 3.93 1.42 21.98
C ALA A 674 3.33 1.79 23.34
N ASP A 675 2.18 1.21 23.70
CA ASP A 675 1.42 1.52 24.92
C ASP A 675 0.98 3.01 25.00
N HIS A 676 0.79 3.66 23.84
CA HIS A 676 0.39 5.06 23.80
C HIS A 676 -1.02 5.26 24.39
N PRO A 677 -1.20 6.09 25.45
CA PRO A 677 -2.45 6.17 26.19
C PRO A 677 -3.62 6.77 25.40
N GLY A 678 -3.34 7.59 24.39
CA GLY A 678 -4.34 8.19 23.50
C GLY A 678 -4.64 7.37 22.23
N ILE A 679 -4.09 6.16 22.08
CA ILE A 679 -4.38 5.30 20.91
C ILE A 679 -5.11 4.06 21.41
N THR A 680 -6.43 4.10 21.31
CA THR A 680 -7.32 2.97 21.59
C THR A 680 -8.28 2.79 20.43
N PRO A 681 -8.69 1.56 20.10
CA PRO A 681 -9.80 1.37 19.17
C PRO A 681 -11.11 1.74 19.85
N ALA A 682 -12.04 2.29 19.07
CA ALA A 682 -13.38 2.65 19.52
C ALA A 682 -14.14 1.39 19.99
N PRO A 683 -14.94 1.45 21.06
CA PRO A 683 -15.83 0.37 21.44
C PRO A 683 -17.00 0.17 20.46
#